data_AF-A0AA36JJZ6-F1
#
_entry.id   AF-A0AA36JJZ6-F1
#
_cell.length_a   1.000
_cell.length_b   1.000
_cell.length_c   1.000
_cell.angle_alpha   90.00
_cell.angle_beta   90.00
_cell.angle_gamma   90.00
#
_symmetry.space_group_name_H-M   'P 1'
#
loop_
_entity.id
_entity.type
_entity.pdbx_description
1 polymer ?
#
loop_
_entity_poly.entity_id
_entity_poly.type
_entity_poly.pdbx_seq_one_letter_code
_entity_poly.pdbx_strand_id
1 'polypeptide(L)'
;MFQFNATVMGYGHSDWMLIILQVFGPMVVNAANPTRLIEEADVLSVQLSKVTVKIELVEFKAVMLASLRSLLPKTWSSECEVAWTWLWENIQRMLKANAGKPQLQQKALRKLYGSLTEEQLVGFRNGIYTTFFQKCAQGQDYFKQSSTRLHFIADRVIMFTQEIYKDPKGVMEDLSALGLRHVGYGIPTELFGPFVSAAIENIRMLTSDGNQEEAFRWSIGLISRVLVRTITEGSTLVMRAINANCGKMLRKAVSCAPRGERAEWMLKVQVGTQSISPLLWSIESGSLEAAGAIISDLLTIRADRDHYYYAMEALFIRHSDIVRRICQDGPELLPTLFDGLIWRSRNSQNGLRRVNYFIKYLIVDTSGSFSESFRHVVDNDDPSIACHPAVVLSADIIWSRLASFTFLLGKLWFLLNLVIFVVTQAVLSDYRGNQSSAASLCVFIGRLFIYILGLGQLLIHHLYNISKSCRARDVKFIKCIPLPSYLIHFSEALSGLLCLALVGMFCQEPILHCLGIPRDPEAPDFAELGANCPEVDHLIGSYSSFAFAATLLYFLLLLELTVFSTKLSTFVLVCGRMLSEVGQFLFALFFVVVAFSCGLASSDVGNEQFSDIFPAMLSLSRIMLGMFSSEEMQALDEPKLVLSVSIFVICTTIFLLNLLIAQLNCAYLGIFKDMLGYARLNRGSIILDNVIDVSAKRWNRFTASLRMDEKLEFNEGDIGLPGGIQVSEPASAHPVTTDSIKRYGGSTSPASHWPETSNDQETEDKVDKLEKIIDAR
;
A
#
# COMPACT_ATOMS: atom_id res chain seq x y z
N MET A 1 44.52 -6.27 -19.15
CA MET A 1 45.94 -5.92 -19.32
C MET A 1 46.81 -6.28 -18.13
N PHE A 2 46.51 -5.83 -16.89
CA PHE A 2 47.33 -6.17 -15.72
C PHE A 2 47.57 -7.67 -15.55
N GLN A 3 46.51 -8.48 -15.53
CA GLN A 3 46.59 -9.94 -15.40
C GLN A 3 47.40 -10.60 -16.53
N PHE A 4 47.34 -10.06 -17.75
CA PHE A 4 48.12 -10.55 -18.88
C PHE A 4 49.62 -10.32 -18.64
N ASN A 5 50.02 -9.09 -18.29
CA ASN A 5 51.42 -8.78 -18.01
C ASN A 5 51.94 -9.46 -16.75
N ALA A 6 51.10 -9.65 -15.73
CA ALA A 6 51.43 -10.46 -14.55
C ALA A 6 51.79 -11.89 -14.97
N THR A 7 50.99 -12.50 -15.84
CA THR A 7 51.23 -13.85 -16.37
C THR A 7 52.51 -13.93 -17.19
N VAL A 8 52.74 -12.97 -18.10
CA VAL A 8 53.96 -12.91 -18.93
C VAL A 8 55.22 -12.75 -18.07
N MET A 9 55.13 -12.03 -16.95
CA MET A 9 56.23 -11.83 -16.01
C MET A 9 56.40 -12.96 -14.98
N GLY A 10 55.63 -14.05 -15.08
CA GLY A 10 55.72 -15.21 -14.19
C GLY A 10 54.88 -15.13 -12.91
N TYR A 11 54.03 -14.11 -12.77
CA TYR A 11 53.17 -13.86 -11.60
C TYR A 11 51.69 -14.25 -11.82
N GLY A 12 51.38 -15.06 -12.83
CA GLY A 12 50.01 -15.39 -13.22
C GLY A 12 49.18 -16.09 -12.12
N HIS A 13 49.83 -16.71 -11.13
CA HIS A 13 49.20 -17.38 -9.98
C HIS A 13 49.28 -16.57 -8.68
N SER A 14 49.62 -15.28 -8.75
CA SER A 14 49.81 -14.43 -7.58
C SER A 14 48.50 -13.80 -7.10
N ASP A 15 47.79 -14.49 -6.20
CA ASP A 15 46.50 -14.02 -5.66
C ASP A 15 46.61 -12.66 -4.96
N TRP A 16 47.75 -12.35 -4.33
CA TRP A 16 47.93 -11.08 -3.62
C TRP A 16 47.99 -9.87 -4.56
N MET A 17 48.52 -10.03 -5.78
CA MET A 17 48.51 -8.96 -6.77
C MET A 17 47.09 -8.63 -7.23
N LEU A 18 46.20 -9.63 -7.28
CA LEU A 18 44.79 -9.43 -7.60
C LEU A 18 44.06 -8.67 -6.49
N ILE A 19 44.36 -8.96 -5.22
CA ILE A 19 43.79 -8.23 -4.07
C ILE A 19 44.16 -6.74 -4.17
N ILE A 20 45.43 -6.42 -4.43
CA ILE A 20 45.86 -5.03 -4.60
C ILE A 20 45.16 -4.40 -5.81
N LEU A 21 45.09 -5.11 -6.94
CA LEU A 21 44.44 -4.61 -8.16
C LEU A 21 42.96 -4.26 -7.93
N GLN A 22 42.24 -5.03 -7.12
CA GLN A 22 40.82 -4.78 -6.81
C GLN A 22 40.59 -3.45 -6.09
N VAL A 23 41.53 -3.03 -5.23
CA VAL A 23 41.45 -1.76 -4.48
C VAL A 23 42.28 -0.63 -5.09
N PHE A 24 43.07 -0.93 -6.12
CA PHE A 24 44.00 0.03 -6.72
C PHE A 24 43.26 1.22 -7.36
N GLY A 25 42.13 0.98 -8.04
CA GLY A 25 41.31 2.05 -8.62
C GLY A 25 40.89 3.10 -7.60
N PRO A 26 40.21 2.72 -6.50
CA PRO A 26 39.91 3.63 -5.39
C PRO A 26 41.12 4.36 -4.81
N MET A 27 42.27 3.68 -4.67
CA MET A 27 43.52 4.31 -4.17
C MET A 27 44.03 5.40 -5.13
N VAL A 28 43.96 5.16 -6.44
CA VAL A 28 44.37 6.13 -7.46
C VAL A 28 43.47 7.36 -7.45
N VAL A 29 42.14 7.17 -7.45
CA VAL A 29 41.17 8.28 -7.41
C VAL A 29 41.39 9.16 -6.17
N ASN A 30 41.83 8.55 -5.07
CA ASN A 30 42.06 9.23 -3.80
C ASN A 30 43.53 9.56 -3.51
N ALA A 31 44.41 9.54 -4.53
CA ALA A 31 45.84 9.84 -4.36
C ALA A 31 46.10 11.23 -3.73
N ALA A 32 45.20 12.20 -3.98
CA ALA A 32 45.27 13.55 -3.44
C ALA A 32 44.60 13.70 -2.05
N ASN A 33 43.99 12.64 -1.51
CA ASN A 33 43.37 12.62 -0.19
C ASN A 33 44.15 11.68 0.75
N PRO A 34 45.15 12.18 1.50
CA PRO A 34 46.03 11.35 2.33
C PRO A 34 45.27 10.51 3.34
N THR A 35 44.21 11.06 3.96
CA THR A 35 43.40 10.35 4.94
C THR A 35 42.70 9.14 4.32
N ARG A 36 42.12 9.32 3.14
CA ARG A 36 41.46 8.21 2.41
C ARG A 36 42.47 7.18 1.95
N LEU A 37 43.63 7.61 1.44
CA LEU A 37 44.67 6.70 0.98
C LEU A 37 45.24 5.85 2.12
N ILE A 38 45.44 6.44 3.32
CA ILE A 38 45.87 5.71 4.53
C ILE A 38 44.83 4.67 4.92
N GLU A 39 43.54 5.02 4.91
CA GLU A 39 42.47 4.08 5.25
C GLU A 39 42.41 2.89 4.29
N GLU A 40 42.46 3.13 2.98
CA GLU A 40 42.51 2.06 1.97
C GLU A 40 43.77 1.18 2.14
N ALA A 41 44.91 1.79 2.47
CA ALA A 41 46.16 1.07 2.72
C ALA A 41 46.10 0.25 4.02
N ASP A 42 45.46 0.76 5.07
CA ASP A 42 45.22 0.05 6.32
C ASP A 42 44.36 -1.19 6.08
N VAL A 43 43.23 -1.05 5.37
CA VAL A 43 42.34 -2.17 5.02
C VAL A 43 43.06 -3.19 4.14
N LEU A 44 43.78 -2.72 3.12
CA LEU A 44 44.59 -3.58 2.25
C LEU A 44 45.66 -4.33 3.05
N SER A 45 46.29 -3.70 4.04
CA SER A 45 47.30 -4.37 4.87
C SER A 45 46.71 -5.55 5.65
N VAL A 46 45.47 -5.45 6.12
CA VAL A 46 44.77 -6.56 6.78
C VAL A 46 44.46 -7.67 5.78
N GLN A 47 43.99 -7.34 4.58
CA GLN A 47 43.73 -8.33 3.52
C GLN A 47 45.00 -9.08 3.11
N LEU A 48 46.09 -8.34 2.88
CA LEU A 48 47.39 -8.90 2.50
C LEU A 48 47.99 -9.77 3.61
N SER A 49 47.74 -9.46 4.88
CA SER A 49 48.24 -10.27 6.02
C SER A 49 47.71 -11.71 6.05
N LYS A 50 46.65 -12.00 5.28
CA LYS A 50 46.08 -13.35 5.17
C LYS A 50 46.71 -14.20 4.07
N VAL A 51 47.47 -13.58 3.17
CA VAL A 51 48.18 -14.30 2.13
C VAL A 51 49.37 -15.02 2.77
N THR A 52 49.52 -16.30 2.47
CA THR A 52 50.59 -17.15 3.02
C THR A 52 51.92 -16.99 2.27
N VAL A 53 51.87 -16.55 1.01
CA VAL A 53 53.02 -16.35 0.14
C VAL A 53 53.76 -15.05 0.50
N LYS A 54 55.08 -15.04 0.31
CA LYS A 54 55.91 -13.83 0.46
C LYS A 54 55.44 -12.72 -0.49
N ILE A 55 55.15 -11.56 0.06
CA ILE A 55 54.68 -10.38 -0.69
C ILE A 55 55.86 -9.47 -1.00
N GLU A 56 56.16 -9.29 -2.28
CA GLU A 56 57.21 -8.38 -2.76
C GLU A 56 56.57 -7.21 -3.53
N LEU A 57 56.28 -6.12 -2.82
CA LEU A 57 55.55 -4.96 -3.38
C LEU A 57 56.24 -4.30 -4.59
N VAL A 58 57.54 -4.55 -4.78
CA VAL A 58 58.31 -4.08 -5.96
C VAL A 58 57.86 -4.82 -7.23
N GLU A 59 57.45 -6.08 -7.12
CA GLU A 59 56.96 -6.87 -8.26
C GLU A 59 55.64 -6.30 -8.78
N PHE A 60 54.73 -5.89 -7.89
CA PHE A 60 53.48 -5.22 -8.28
C PHE A 60 53.76 -3.92 -9.04
N LYS A 61 54.76 -3.11 -8.60
CA LYS A 61 55.20 -1.90 -9.30
C LYS A 61 55.58 -2.20 -10.76
N ALA A 62 56.38 -3.24 -10.97
CA ALA A 62 56.87 -3.62 -12.30
C ALA A 62 55.72 -4.04 -13.23
N VAL A 63 54.82 -4.89 -12.74
CA VAL A 63 53.63 -5.33 -13.50
C VAL A 63 52.68 -4.16 -13.78
N MET A 64 52.45 -3.29 -12.79
CA MET A 64 51.61 -2.10 -12.92
C MET A 64 52.14 -1.17 -14.02
N LEU A 65 53.41 -0.79 -13.97
CA LEU A 65 54.02 0.12 -14.95
C LEU A 65 54.00 -0.47 -16.36
N ALA A 66 54.34 -1.75 -16.53
CA ALA A 66 54.26 -2.42 -17.83
C ALA A 66 52.82 -2.45 -18.38
N SER A 67 51.83 -2.62 -17.51
CA SER A 67 50.41 -2.65 -17.87
C SER A 67 49.88 -1.31 -18.31
N LEU A 68 50.21 -0.24 -17.58
CA LEU A 68 49.81 1.11 -17.93
C LEU A 68 50.49 1.57 -19.24
N ARG A 69 51.78 1.27 -19.42
CA ARG A 69 52.51 1.52 -20.67
C ARG A 69 51.91 0.79 -21.87
N SER A 70 51.45 -0.45 -21.66
CA SER A 70 50.80 -1.24 -22.72
C SER A 70 49.41 -0.71 -23.10
N LEU A 71 48.69 -0.08 -22.16
CA LEU A 71 47.37 0.51 -22.40
C LEU A 71 47.45 1.86 -23.12
N LEU A 72 48.52 2.62 -22.90
CA LEU A 72 48.68 3.99 -23.42
C LEU A 72 49.99 4.18 -24.21
N PRO A 73 50.34 3.31 -25.18
CA PRO A 73 51.67 3.33 -25.80
C PRO A 73 51.98 4.61 -26.58
N LYS A 74 50.94 5.32 -27.06
CA LYS A 74 51.09 6.57 -27.82
C LYS A 74 51.21 7.83 -26.95
N THR A 75 50.76 7.76 -25.70
CA THR A 75 50.68 8.92 -24.78
C THR A 75 51.54 8.75 -23.53
N TRP A 76 52.12 7.56 -23.30
CA TRP A 76 53.01 7.31 -22.18
C TRP A 76 54.32 8.10 -22.30
N SER A 77 54.56 8.99 -21.35
CA SER A 77 55.79 9.78 -21.25
C SER A 77 56.61 9.39 -20.00
N SER A 78 57.84 9.89 -19.91
CA SER A 78 58.65 9.78 -18.69
C SER A 78 57.96 10.40 -17.47
N GLU A 79 57.16 11.45 -17.67
CA GLU A 79 56.40 12.10 -16.60
C GLU A 79 55.29 11.19 -16.06
N CYS A 80 54.61 10.43 -16.93
CA CYS A 80 53.66 9.40 -16.49
C CYS A 80 54.35 8.37 -15.59
N GLU A 81 55.53 7.90 -15.99
CA GLU A 81 56.28 6.89 -15.24
C GLU A 81 56.74 7.39 -13.86
N VAL A 82 57.17 8.65 -13.78
CA VAL A 82 57.49 9.33 -12.50
C VAL A 82 56.26 9.45 -11.61
N ALA A 83 55.12 9.90 -12.15
CA ALA A 83 53.89 10.08 -11.38
C ALA A 83 53.36 8.75 -10.79
N TRP A 84 53.28 7.71 -11.61
CA TRP A 84 52.83 6.38 -11.18
C TRP A 84 53.81 5.72 -10.20
N THR A 85 55.11 5.93 -10.40
CA THR A 85 56.14 5.50 -9.45
C THR A 85 55.99 6.19 -8.10
N TRP A 86 55.83 7.50 -8.09
CA TRP A 86 55.61 8.28 -6.87
C TRP A 86 54.37 7.79 -6.11
N LEU A 87 53.26 7.58 -6.81
CA LEU A 87 52.03 7.08 -6.20
C LEU A 87 52.27 5.72 -5.52
N TRP A 88 52.83 4.76 -6.26
CA TRP A 88 53.07 3.43 -5.72
C TRP A 88 54.07 3.42 -4.57
N GLU A 89 55.13 4.23 -4.62
CA GLU A 89 56.11 4.30 -3.53
C GLU A 89 55.51 4.82 -2.24
N ASN A 90 54.54 5.75 -2.32
CA ASN A 90 53.79 6.20 -1.15
C ASN A 90 52.87 5.09 -0.61
N ILE A 91 52.11 4.42 -1.47
CA ILE A 91 51.26 3.26 -1.08
C ILE A 91 52.13 2.17 -0.44
N GLN A 92 53.26 1.83 -1.06
CA GLN A 92 54.20 0.85 -0.57
C GLN A 92 54.76 1.22 0.80
N ARG A 93 55.07 2.50 1.05
CA ARG A 93 55.52 2.99 2.35
C ARG A 93 54.47 2.75 3.43
N MET A 94 53.20 3.04 3.13
CA MET A 94 52.07 2.81 4.05
C MET A 94 51.87 1.32 4.33
N LEU A 95 51.87 0.48 3.29
CA LEU A 95 51.73 -0.98 3.44
C LEU A 95 52.89 -1.59 4.25
N LYS A 96 54.13 -1.14 4.01
CA LYS A 96 55.30 -1.58 4.78
C LYS A 96 55.21 -1.15 6.25
N ALA A 97 54.65 0.03 6.54
CA ALA A 97 54.46 0.48 7.92
C ALA A 97 53.49 -0.41 8.72
N ASN A 98 52.60 -1.13 8.03
CA ASN A 98 51.65 -2.08 8.63
C ASN A 98 52.01 -3.56 8.41
N ALA A 99 53.11 -3.86 7.70
CA ALA A 99 53.49 -5.24 7.43
C ALA A 99 53.70 -6.03 8.73
N GLY A 100 53.08 -7.22 8.83
CA GLY A 100 53.17 -8.11 10.00
C GLY A 100 52.36 -7.68 11.23
N LYS A 101 51.96 -6.40 11.35
CA LYS A 101 51.19 -5.91 12.51
C LYS A 101 49.79 -6.55 12.63
N PRO A 102 48.99 -6.73 11.56
CA PRO A 102 47.65 -7.28 11.68
C PRO A 102 47.61 -8.68 12.31
N GLN A 103 48.56 -9.56 12.00
CA GLN A 103 48.63 -10.90 12.59
C GLN A 103 48.94 -10.85 14.10
N LEU A 104 49.87 -9.97 14.50
CA LEU A 104 50.22 -9.76 15.91
C LEU A 104 49.04 -9.17 16.68
N GLN A 105 48.39 -8.15 16.12
CA GLN A 105 47.24 -7.47 16.71
C GLN A 105 46.03 -8.40 16.85
N GLN A 106 45.74 -9.21 15.83
CA GLN A 106 44.67 -10.21 15.89
C GLN A 106 44.91 -11.23 17.01
N LYS A 107 46.15 -11.73 17.15
CA LYS A 107 46.52 -12.66 18.22
C LYS A 107 46.41 -12.01 19.60
N ALA A 108 46.86 -10.75 19.73
CA ALA A 108 46.77 -9.98 20.97
C ALA A 108 45.31 -9.78 21.40
N LEU A 109 44.43 -9.34 20.49
CA LEU A 109 43.01 -9.16 20.79
C LEU A 109 42.33 -10.48 21.13
N ARG A 110 42.60 -11.56 20.39
CA ARG A 110 42.04 -12.88 20.70
C ARG A 110 42.43 -13.34 22.11
N LYS A 111 43.67 -13.06 22.53
CA LYS A 111 44.14 -13.35 23.89
C LYS A 111 43.45 -12.46 24.93
N LEU A 112 43.33 -11.16 24.68
CA LEU A 112 42.65 -10.21 25.55
C LEU A 112 41.22 -10.68 25.83
N TYR A 113 40.39 -10.80 24.78
CA TYR A 113 38.99 -11.13 24.94
C TYR A 113 38.75 -12.56 25.46
N GLY A 114 39.66 -13.50 25.19
CA GLY A 114 39.61 -14.84 25.77
C GLY A 114 39.97 -14.90 27.27
N SER A 115 40.54 -13.81 27.83
CA SER A 115 40.93 -13.71 29.24
C SER A 115 39.96 -12.88 30.10
N LEU A 116 39.04 -12.14 29.47
CA LEU A 116 38.08 -11.29 30.18
C LEU A 116 36.92 -12.12 30.74
N THR A 117 36.52 -11.83 31.98
CA THR A 117 35.30 -12.37 32.59
C THR A 117 34.07 -11.55 32.17
N GLU A 118 32.86 -12.13 32.30
CA GLU A 118 31.63 -11.37 32.02
C GLU A 118 31.46 -10.16 32.94
N GLU A 119 31.92 -10.23 34.19
CA GLU A 119 31.88 -9.08 35.10
C GLU A 119 32.75 -7.92 34.59
N GLN A 120 33.95 -8.22 34.08
CA GLN A 120 34.83 -7.23 33.45
C GLN A 120 34.22 -6.64 32.18
N LEU A 121 33.55 -7.46 31.37
CA LEU A 121 32.84 -7.00 30.17
C LEU A 121 31.65 -6.11 30.51
N VAL A 122 30.88 -6.41 31.56
CA VAL A 122 29.82 -5.53 32.06
C VAL A 122 30.40 -4.20 32.57
N GLY A 123 31.53 -4.24 33.28
CA GLY A 123 32.27 -3.05 33.69
C GLY A 123 32.66 -2.18 32.49
N PHE A 124 33.21 -2.80 31.44
CA PHE A 124 33.55 -2.12 30.18
C PHE A 124 32.33 -1.49 29.51
N ARG A 125 31.25 -2.27 29.33
CA ARG A 125 30.01 -1.83 28.68
C ARG A 125 29.44 -0.58 29.35
N ASN A 126 29.43 -0.53 30.68
CA ASN A 126 28.97 0.64 31.42
C ASN A 126 29.99 1.79 31.36
N GLY A 127 31.27 1.47 31.58
CA GLY A 127 32.36 2.44 31.68
C GLY A 127 32.56 3.28 30.43
N ILE A 128 32.42 2.69 29.23
CA ILE A 128 32.55 3.44 27.96
C ILE A 128 31.60 4.63 27.93
N TYR A 129 30.32 4.42 28.22
CA TYR A 129 29.32 5.48 28.14
C TYR A 129 29.47 6.50 29.25
N THR A 130 29.79 6.07 30.48
CA THR A 130 30.08 6.98 31.59
C THR A 130 31.24 7.91 31.24
N THR A 131 32.36 7.36 30.78
CA THR A 131 33.54 8.13 30.37
C THR A 131 33.26 8.99 29.14
N PHE A 132 32.51 8.48 28.15
CA PHE A 132 32.15 9.23 26.95
C PHE A 132 31.29 10.44 27.28
N PHE A 133 30.24 10.28 28.09
CA PHE A 133 29.37 11.39 28.48
C PHE A 133 30.05 12.42 29.37
N GLN A 134 31.08 12.02 30.15
CA GLN A 134 31.94 12.96 30.86
C GLN A 134 32.82 13.78 29.90
N LYS A 135 33.35 13.16 28.84
CA LYS A 135 34.18 13.83 27.83
C LYS A 135 33.36 14.69 26.86
N CYS A 136 32.13 14.27 26.55
CA CYS A 136 31.25 14.94 25.61
C CYS A 136 29.79 14.81 26.07
N ALA A 137 29.32 15.82 26.82
CA ALA A 137 27.96 15.83 27.35
C ALA A 137 26.89 15.81 26.24
N GLN A 138 27.15 16.46 25.10
CA GLN A 138 26.27 16.46 23.92
C GLN A 138 25.97 15.04 23.40
N GLY A 139 26.86 14.08 23.65
CA GLY A 139 26.62 12.68 23.30
C GLY A 139 25.35 12.11 23.94
N GLN A 140 24.93 12.60 25.11
CA GLN A 140 23.75 12.09 25.81
C GLN A 140 22.46 12.26 25.00
N ASP A 141 22.36 13.31 24.19
CA ASP A 141 21.16 13.60 23.39
C ASP A 141 20.89 12.53 22.33
N TYR A 142 21.95 11.85 21.85
CA TYR A 142 21.90 10.83 20.82
C TYR A 142 21.81 9.40 21.39
N PHE A 143 22.03 9.22 22.69
CA PHE A 143 22.03 7.92 23.37
C PHE A 143 20.88 7.79 24.38
N LYS A 144 19.66 8.18 23.98
CA LYS A 144 18.41 7.95 24.73
C LYS A 144 17.89 6.51 24.55
N GLN A 145 18.70 5.54 24.94
CA GLN A 145 18.45 4.12 24.73
C GLN A 145 18.49 3.36 26.06
N SER A 146 17.85 2.19 26.12
CA SER A 146 17.92 1.33 27.31
C SER A 146 19.36 0.84 27.54
N SER A 147 19.73 0.58 28.80
CA SER A 147 21.06 0.05 29.14
C SER A 147 21.37 -1.24 28.37
N THR A 148 20.38 -2.10 28.14
CA THR A 148 20.50 -3.30 27.32
C THR A 148 20.94 -2.99 25.88
N ARG A 149 20.38 -1.93 25.28
CA ARG A 149 20.75 -1.50 23.93
C ARG A 149 22.15 -0.90 23.89
N LEU A 150 22.54 -0.15 24.93
CA LEU A 150 23.89 0.37 25.08
C LEU A 150 24.92 -0.78 25.22
N HIS A 151 24.60 -1.81 26.01
CA HIS A 151 25.44 -3.01 26.11
C HIS A 151 25.60 -3.70 24.77
N PHE A 152 24.52 -3.88 24.02
CA PHE A 152 24.56 -4.44 22.67
C PHE A 152 25.47 -3.63 21.73
N ILE A 153 25.42 -2.29 21.79
CA ILE A 153 26.29 -1.43 20.97
C ILE A 153 27.76 -1.62 21.37
N ALA A 154 28.06 -1.63 22.67
CA ALA A 154 29.42 -1.89 23.16
C ALA A 154 29.94 -3.28 22.74
N ASP A 155 29.10 -4.30 22.78
CA ASP A 155 29.43 -5.64 22.28
C ASP A 155 29.71 -5.63 20.76
N ARG A 156 28.95 -4.85 19.98
CA ARG A 156 29.21 -4.68 18.55
C ARG A 156 30.53 -3.97 18.27
N VAL A 157 30.92 -3.00 19.10
CA VAL A 157 32.25 -2.36 19.00
C VAL A 157 33.35 -3.40 19.21
N ILE A 158 33.26 -4.22 20.27
CA ILE A 158 34.20 -5.31 20.54
C ILE A 158 34.24 -6.32 19.39
N MET A 159 33.08 -6.69 18.87
CA MET A 159 32.97 -7.64 17.77
C MET A 159 33.69 -7.10 16.53
N PHE A 160 33.43 -5.86 16.12
CA PHE A 160 34.07 -5.28 14.93
C PHE A 160 35.59 -5.13 15.09
N THR A 161 36.10 -4.80 16.29
CA THR A 161 37.56 -4.70 16.52
C THR A 161 38.27 -6.03 16.35
N GLN A 162 37.61 -7.16 16.60
CA GLN A 162 38.16 -8.49 16.32
C GLN A 162 37.92 -8.93 14.87
N GLU A 163 36.69 -8.74 14.37
CA GLU A 163 36.23 -9.31 13.11
C GLU A 163 36.90 -8.66 11.91
N ILE A 164 37.32 -7.40 12.02
CA ILE A 164 38.05 -6.71 10.94
C ILE A 164 39.29 -7.47 10.49
N TYR A 165 39.95 -8.21 11.39
CA TYR A 165 41.10 -9.06 11.05
C TYR A 165 40.69 -10.40 10.42
N LYS A 166 39.48 -10.90 10.70
CA LYS A 166 38.96 -12.17 10.16
C LYS A 166 38.26 -12.01 8.81
N ASP A 167 37.50 -10.94 8.62
CA ASP A 167 36.82 -10.58 7.38
C ASP A 167 36.76 -9.05 7.23
N PRO A 168 37.85 -8.41 6.76
CA PRO A 168 37.88 -6.96 6.58
C PRO A 168 36.87 -6.51 5.53
N LYS A 169 36.54 -7.33 4.52
CA LYS A 169 35.64 -6.90 3.46
C LYS A 169 34.20 -6.83 3.98
N GLY A 170 33.72 -7.89 4.63
CA GLY A 170 32.38 -7.91 5.23
C GLY A 170 32.22 -6.80 6.29
N VAL A 171 33.22 -6.61 7.15
CA VAL A 171 33.20 -5.54 8.16
C VAL A 171 33.14 -4.16 7.52
N MET A 172 33.88 -3.91 6.44
CA MET A 172 33.81 -2.61 5.75
C MET A 172 32.43 -2.36 5.11
N GLU A 173 31.79 -3.39 4.56
CA GLU A 173 30.43 -3.30 4.04
C GLU A 173 29.41 -2.99 5.16
N ASP A 174 29.52 -3.69 6.30
CA ASP A 174 28.69 -3.46 7.49
C ASP A 174 28.88 -2.06 8.08
N LEU A 175 30.12 -1.59 8.15
CA LEU A 175 30.44 -0.24 8.65
C LEU A 175 29.93 0.84 7.71
N SER A 176 30.02 0.65 6.39
CA SER A 176 29.44 1.60 5.44
C SER A 176 27.91 1.64 5.53
N ALA A 177 27.26 0.48 5.68
CA ALA A 177 25.81 0.43 5.89
C ALA A 177 25.40 1.08 7.23
N LEU A 178 26.19 0.89 8.29
CA LEU A 178 25.98 1.54 9.57
C LEU A 178 26.20 3.06 9.48
N GLY A 179 27.24 3.51 8.78
CA GLY A 179 27.54 4.91 8.55
C GLY A 179 26.41 5.63 7.82
N LEU A 180 25.83 5.03 6.78
CA LEU A 180 24.66 5.60 6.08
C LEU A 180 23.43 5.72 6.99
N ARG A 181 23.23 4.80 7.93
CA ARG A 181 22.18 4.97 8.96
C ARG A 181 22.49 6.14 9.90
N HIS A 182 23.75 6.33 10.27
CA HIS A 182 24.16 7.47 11.10
C HIS A 182 23.94 8.82 10.40
N VAL A 183 24.11 8.87 9.07
CA VAL A 183 23.72 10.04 8.25
C VAL A 183 22.24 10.36 8.44
N GLY A 184 21.39 9.34 8.32
CA GLY A 184 19.95 9.50 8.44
C GLY A 184 19.46 9.80 9.86
N TYR A 185 20.27 9.49 10.89
CA TYR A 185 20.03 9.94 12.26
C TYR A 185 20.65 11.31 12.57
N GLY A 186 21.39 11.90 11.62
CA GLY A 186 22.06 13.18 11.80
C GLY A 186 23.17 13.16 12.85
N ILE A 187 23.87 12.03 13.02
CA ILE A 187 24.92 11.90 14.05
C ILE A 187 26.13 12.79 13.69
N PRO A 188 26.54 13.72 14.57
CA PRO A 188 27.71 14.57 14.34
C PRO A 188 29.01 13.76 14.36
N THR A 189 29.92 14.04 13.42
CA THR A 189 31.21 13.33 13.30
C THR A 189 32.17 13.64 14.46
N GLU A 190 31.95 14.76 15.15
CA GLU A 190 32.75 15.22 16.29
C GLU A 190 32.62 14.30 17.51
N LEU A 191 31.53 13.52 17.60
CA LEU A 191 31.28 12.60 18.72
C LEU A 191 32.16 11.35 18.67
N PHE A 192 32.67 10.98 17.50
CA PHE A 192 33.42 9.74 17.32
C PHE A 192 34.79 9.75 18.00
N GLY A 193 35.52 10.87 17.94
CA GLY A 193 36.83 11.01 18.60
C GLY A 193 36.78 10.82 20.12
N PRO A 194 35.88 11.53 20.84
CA PRO A 194 35.65 11.31 22.27
C PRO A 194 35.18 9.90 22.59
N PHE A 195 34.32 9.29 21.78
CA PHE A 195 33.86 7.91 21.98
C PHE A 195 35.00 6.88 21.87
N VAL A 196 35.82 6.99 20.83
CA VAL A 196 37.03 6.16 20.66
C VAL A 196 37.98 6.32 21.85
N SER A 197 38.19 7.55 22.30
CA SER A 197 39.05 7.86 23.45
C SER A 197 38.52 7.22 24.74
N ALA A 198 37.21 7.28 24.97
CA ALA A 198 36.56 6.64 26.12
C ALA A 198 36.69 5.11 26.06
N ALA A 199 36.53 4.50 24.88
CA ALA A 199 36.70 3.06 24.71
C ALA A 199 38.15 2.60 24.97
N ILE A 200 39.15 3.36 24.52
CA ILE A 200 40.57 3.07 24.79
C ILE A 200 40.89 3.23 26.28
N GLU A 201 40.37 4.26 26.94
CA GLU A 201 40.58 4.46 28.37
C GLU A 201 40.02 3.29 29.19
N ASN A 202 38.84 2.81 28.82
CA ASN A 202 38.22 1.65 29.48
C ASN A 202 38.93 0.33 29.16
N ILE A 203 39.49 0.14 27.95
CA ILE A 203 40.27 -1.08 27.66
C ILE A 203 41.59 -1.11 28.43
N ARG A 204 42.23 0.05 28.63
CA ARG A 204 43.49 0.17 29.38
C ARG A 204 43.33 -0.26 30.85
N MET A 205 42.15 -0.08 31.42
CA MET A 205 41.86 -0.57 32.77
C MET A 205 41.75 -2.10 32.86
N LEU A 206 41.59 -2.80 31.73
CA LEU A 206 41.37 -4.24 31.66
C LEU A 206 42.61 -5.04 31.25
N THR A 207 43.67 -4.38 30.78
CA THR A 207 44.92 -5.03 30.38
C THR A 207 46.14 -4.19 30.69
N SER A 208 47.21 -4.84 31.12
CA SER A 208 48.54 -4.23 31.29
C SER A 208 49.47 -4.51 30.10
N ASP A 209 49.00 -5.27 29.08
CA ASP A 209 49.79 -5.62 27.89
C ASP A 209 49.64 -4.53 26.83
N GLY A 210 50.69 -3.74 26.62
CA GLY A 210 50.69 -2.64 25.64
C GLY A 210 50.38 -3.09 24.20
N ASN A 211 50.65 -4.35 23.84
CA ASN A 211 50.29 -4.87 22.51
C ASN A 211 48.78 -5.07 22.36
N GLN A 212 48.08 -5.43 23.44
CA GLN A 212 46.63 -5.62 23.45
C GLN A 212 45.92 -4.26 23.37
N GLU A 213 46.41 -3.28 24.13
CA GLU A 213 45.92 -1.90 24.06
C GLU A 213 46.10 -1.31 22.65
N GLU A 214 47.31 -1.41 22.08
CA GLU A 214 47.60 -0.83 20.76
C GLU A 214 46.83 -1.56 19.64
N ALA A 215 46.63 -2.88 19.76
CA ALA A 215 45.78 -3.63 18.82
C ALA A 215 44.32 -3.17 18.86
N PHE A 216 43.78 -2.93 20.06
CA PHE A 216 42.42 -2.41 20.22
C PHE A 216 42.33 -0.98 19.67
N ARG A 217 43.26 -0.11 20.06
CA ARG A 217 43.35 1.29 19.61
C ARG A 217 43.42 1.42 18.10
N TRP A 218 44.25 0.61 17.44
CA TRP A 218 44.38 0.64 15.99
C TRP A 218 43.08 0.21 15.30
N SER A 219 42.48 -0.90 15.73
CA SER A 219 41.25 -1.42 15.13
C SER A 219 40.04 -0.51 15.32
N ILE A 220 39.80 0.00 16.54
CA ILE A 220 38.71 0.95 16.80
C ILE A 220 38.94 2.29 16.09
N GLY A 221 40.21 2.72 15.96
CA GLY A 221 40.58 3.91 15.20
C GLY A 221 40.27 3.76 13.71
N LEU A 222 40.57 2.61 13.10
CA LEU A 222 40.21 2.33 11.72
C LEU A 222 38.69 2.31 11.53
N ILE A 223 37.96 1.59 12.39
CA ILE A 223 36.48 1.54 12.38
C ILE A 223 35.88 2.95 12.43
N SER A 224 36.38 3.78 13.34
CA SER A 224 35.92 5.16 13.48
C SER A 224 36.21 6.02 12.25
N ARG A 225 37.37 5.88 11.60
CA ARG A 225 37.69 6.61 10.36
C ARG A 225 36.72 6.25 9.24
N VAL A 226 36.46 4.97 9.06
CA VAL A 226 35.53 4.45 8.04
C VAL A 226 34.11 4.96 8.26
N LEU A 227 33.63 4.98 9.51
CA LEU A 227 32.33 5.52 9.87
C LEU A 227 32.25 7.02 9.63
N VAL A 228 33.22 7.79 10.13
CA VAL A 228 33.26 9.25 9.95
C VAL A 228 33.27 9.61 8.46
N ARG A 229 34.11 8.95 7.67
CA ARG A 229 34.17 9.09 6.21
C ARG A 229 32.82 8.81 5.56
N THR A 230 32.20 7.68 5.91
CA THR A 230 30.89 7.33 5.34
C THR A 230 29.80 8.33 5.70
N ILE A 231 29.85 8.87 6.93
CA ILE A 231 28.94 9.92 7.37
C ILE A 231 29.20 11.22 6.61
N THR A 232 30.45 11.64 6.46
CA THR A 232 30.81 12.85 5.71
C THR A 232 30.39 12.75 4.24
N GLU A 233 30.67 11.62 3.57
CA GLU A 233 30.30 11.38 2.18
C GLU A 233 28.77 11.28 2.00
N GLY A 234 28.06 10.67 2.95
CA GLY A 234 26.61 10.50 2.89
C GLY A 234 25.79 11.70 3.37
N SER A 235 26.35 12.62 4.15
CA SER A 235 25.66 13.80 4.72
C SER A 235 25.44 14.92 3.71
N THR A 236 24.77 14.58 2.61
CA THR A 236 24.38 15.51 1.54
C THR A 236 23.44 16.61 2.05
N LEU A 237 23.29 17.68 1.28
CA LEU A 237 22.36 18.76 1.60
C LEU A 237 20.91 18.24 1.75
N VAL A 238 20.53 17.24 0.95
CA VAL A 238 19.23 16.56 1.02
C VAL A 238 19.05 15.85 2.35
N MET A 239 20.03 15.04 2.78
CA MET A 239 19.95 14.34 4.07
C MET A 239 19.89 15.31 5.25
N ARG A 240 20.63 16.43 5.20
CA ARG A 240 20.54 17.47 6.24
C ARG A 240 19.16 18.11 6.31
N ALA A 241 18.52 18.35 5.18
CA ALA A 241 17.15 18.87 5.14
C ALA A 241 16.11 17.87 5.67
N ILE A 242 16.30 16.57 5.40
CA ILE A 242 15.46 15.49 5.94
C ILE A 242 15.60 15.40 7.46
N ASN A 243 16.83 15.46 7.99
CA ASN A 243 17.07 15.43 9.43
C ASN A 243 16.45 16.63 10.16
N ALA A 244 16.30 17.77 9.48
CA ALA A 244 15.60 18.96 9.97
C ALA A 244 14.08 18.91 9.73
N ASN A 245 13.58 17.89 9.02
CA ASN A 245 12.21 17.74 8.52
C ASN A 245 11.65 19.05 7.92
N CYS A 246 12.42 19.72 7.05
CA CYS A 246 12.03 21.03 6.52
C CYS A 246 11.99 21.01 4.99
N GLY A 247 10.79 21.16 4.42
CA GLY A 247 10.56 21.18 2.99
C GLY A 247 11.26 22.36 2.29
N LYS A 248 11.37 23.52 2.96
CA LYS A 248 12.07 24.71 2.44
C LYS A 248 13.58 24.47 2.30
N MET A 249 14.20 23.89 3.32
CA MET A 249 15.62 23.51 3.27
C MET A 249 15.86 22.46 2.19
N LEU A 250 14.92 21.52 2.01
CA LEU A 250 15.01 20.51 0.97
C LEU A 250 14.95 21.14 -0.42
N ARG A 251 13.98 22.00 -0.71
CA ARG A 251 13.88 22.68 -2.02
C ARG A 251 15.17 23.44 -2.37
N LYS A 252 15.77 24.11 -1.39
CA LYS A 252 17.08 24.79 -1.54
C LYS A 252 18.24 23.81 -1.71
N ALA A 253 18.24 22.68 -1.01
CA ALA A 253 19.28 21.66 -1.17
C ALA A 253 19.27 21.08 -2.59
N VAL A 254 18.08 20.82 -3.13
CA VAL A 254 17.91 20.22 -4.44
C VAL A 254 18.07 21.28 -5.55
N SER A 255 17.88 22.59 -5.32
CA SER A 255 18.09 23.63 -6.34
C SER A 255 19.52 23.68 -6.89
N CYS A 256 20.52 23.26 -6.09
CA CYS A 256 21.91 23.15 -6.50
C CYS A 256 22.21 21.91 -7.37
N ALA A 257 21.28 20.95 -7.45
CA ALA A 257 21.50 19.71 -8.19
C ALA A 257 21.49 19.96 -9.72
N PRO A 258 22.40 19.31 -10.47
CA PRO A 258 22.30 19.27 -11.93
C PRO A 258 20.94 18.72 -12.37
N ARG A 259 20.37 19.26 -13.45
CA ARG A 259 19.04 18.86 -13.94
C ARG A 259 18.92 17.36 -14.20
N GLY A 260 19.97 16.78 -14.80
CA GLY A 260 20.01 15.34 -15.12
C GLY A 260 20.15 14.42 -13.90
N GLU A 261 20.67 14.92 -12.78
CA GLU A 261 20.94 14.13 -11.56
C GLU A 261 19.98 14.47 -10.40
N ARG A 262 19.09 15.45 -10.61
CA ARG A 262 18.18 15.97 -9.58
C ARG A 262 17.35 14.86 -8.90
N ALA A 263 16.84 13.92 -9.69
CA ALA A 263 16.08 12.79 -9.19
C ALA A 263 16.98 11.82 -8.40
N GLU A 264 18.21 11.59 -8.86
CA GLU A 264 19.16 10.70 -8.18
C GLU A 264 19.50 11.22 -6.78
N TRP A 265 19.71 12.53 -6.62
CA TRP A 265 19.98 13.14 -5.32
C TRP A 265 18.89 12.89 -4.26
N MET A 266 17.64 12.68 -4.69
CA MET A 266 16.49 12.43 -3.80
C MET A 266 16.15 10.94 -3.63
N LEU A 267 16.62 10.08 -4.55
CA LEU A 267 16.30 8.64 -4.56
C LEU A 267 17.47 7.75 -4.16
N LYS A 268 18.69 8.29 -4.20
CA LYS A 268 19.91 7.51 -4.01
C LYS A 268 21.05 8.35 -3.44
N VAL A 269 21.50 7.98 -2.25
CA VAL A 269 22.80 8.36 -1.70
C VAL A 269 23.63 7.09 -1.63
N GLN A 270 24.75 7.06 -2.35
CA GLN A 270 25.63 5.90 -2.42
C GLN A 270 27.00 6.23 -1.83
N VAL A 271 27.46 5.37 -0.92
CA VAL A 271 28.82 5.42 -0.38
C VAL A 271 29.43 4.02 -0.50
N GLY A 272 30.44 3.89 -1.35
CA GLY A 272 31.01 2.60 -1.71
C GLY A 272 29.99 1.69 -2.40
N THR A 273 29.82 0.47 -1.89
CA THR A 273 28.86 -0.52 -2.38
C THR A 273 27.46 -0.36 -1.74
N GLN A 274 27.33 0.48 -0.71
CA GLN A 274 26.09 0.66 0.04
C GLN A 274 25.33 1.88 -0.48
N SER A 275 24.00 1.78 -0.49
CA SER A 275 23.13 2.91 -0.89
C SER A 275 21.90 3.00 -0.01
N ILE A 276 21.46 4.21 0.27
CA ILE A 276 20.18 4.51 0.93
C ILE A 276 19.31 5.37 0.00
N SER A 277 17.99 5.33 0.20
CA SER A 277 17.07 6.23 -0.47
C SER A 277 16.67 7.36 0.48
N PRO A 278 16.98 8.62 0.17
CA PRO A 278 16.52 9.76 0.97
C PRO A 278 15.00 9.81 1.11
N LEU A 279 14.24 9.51 0.03
CA LEU A 279 12.78 9.45 0.08
C LEU A 279 12.28 8.38 1.06
N LEU A 280 12.71 7.13 0.93
CA LEU A 280 12.24 6.08 1.85
C LEU A 280 12.69 6.36 3.28
N TRP A 281 13.92 6.86 3.45
CA TRP A 281 14.39 7.25 4.78
C TRP A 281 13.48 8.30 5.41
N SER A 282 13.11 9.35 4.66
CA SER A 282 12.22 10.40 5.17
C SER A 282 10.83 9.89 5.56
N ILE A 283 10.33 8.86 4.87
CA ILE A 283 9.05 8.22 5.20
C ILE A 283 9.20 7.37 6.46
N GLU A 284 10.18 6.46 6.49
CA GLU A 284 10.44 5.55 7.60
C GLU A 284 10.86 6.28 8.90
N SER A 285 11.49 7.45 8.78
CA SER A 285 11.85 8.31 9.93
C SER A 285 10.73 9.21 10.42
N GLY A 286 9.59 9.26 9.72
CA GLY A 286 8.48 10.18 10.02
C GLY A 286 8.74 11.64 9.65
N SER A 287 9.76 11.92 8.82
CA SER A 287 10.07 13.26 8.30
C SER A 287 9.16 13.59 7.10
N LEU A 288 7.84 13.59 7.33
CA LEU A 288 6.81 13.61 6.29
C LEU A 288 6.76 14.93 5.51
N GLU A 289 7.15 16.07 6.11
CA GLU A 289 7.23 17.36 5.40
C GLU A 289 8.33 17.32 4.32
N ALA A 290 9.50 16.79 4.68
CA ALA A 290 10.58 16.57 3.73
C ALA A 290 10.17 15.53 2.67
N ALA A 291 9.54 14.42 3.07
CA ALA A 291 9.07 13.38 2.15
C ALA A 291 8.07 13.94 1.12
N GLY A 292 7.08 14.72 1.56
CA GLY A 292 6.11 15.38 0.69
C GLY A 292 6.76 16.35 -0.29
N ALA A 293 7.76 17.12 0.18
CA ALA A 293 8.53 17.99 -0.69
C ALA A 293 9.41 17.23 -1.71
N ILE A 294 9.96 16.06 -1.35
CA ILE A 294 10.65 15.16 -2.30
C ILE A 294 9.68 14.66 -3.38
N ILE A 295 8.52 14.13 -2.97
CA ILE A 295 7.51 13.59 -3.90
C ILE A 295 7.03 14.67 -4.86
N SER A 296 6.70 15.84 -4.32
CA SER A 296 6.28 17.00 -5.12
C SER A 296 7.37 17.43 -6.11
N ASP A 297 8.65 17.43 -5.70
CA ASP A 297 9.75 17.81 -6.58
C ASP A 297 9.98 16.79 -7.71
N LEU A 298 9.99 15.49 -7.37
CA LEU A 298 10.14 14.39 -8.33
C LEU A 298 9.02 14.38 -9.38
N LEU A 299 7.79 14.69 -8.95
CA LEU A 299 6.60 14.66 -9.79
C LEU A 299 6.23 16.03 -10.39
N THR A 300 7.05 17.07 -10.19
CA THR A 300 6.89 18.34 -10.91
C THR A 300 7.52 18.22 -12.30
N ILE A 301 6.72 18.42 -13.34
CA ILE A 301 7.20 18.47 -14.72
C ILE A 301 7.95 19.76 -14.96
N ARG A 302 9.23 19.65 -15.31
CA ARG A 302 10.09 20.78 -15.68
C ARG A 302 10.53 20.66 -17.12
N ALA A 303 10.68 21.79 -17.80
CA ALA A 303 11.09 21.79 -19.20
C ALA A 303 12.16 22.85 -19.44
N ASP A 304 13.14 22.49 -20.25
CA ASP A 304 13.98 23.46 -20.96
C ASP A 304 13.59 23.51 -22.45
N ARG A 305 14.43 24.09 -23.30
CA ARG A 305 14.14 24.19 -24.75
C ARG A 305 14.22 22.84 -25.47
N ASP A 306 14.95 21.88 -24.93
CA ASP A 306 15.26 20.62 -25.62
C ASP A 306 14.53 19.42 -24.99
N HIS A 307 14.30 19.44 -23.67
CA HIS A 307 13.83 18.26 -22.92
C HIS A 307 12.82 18.58 -21.81
N TYR A 308 11.97 17.57 -21.54
CA TYR A 308 11.14 17.48 -20.35
C TYR A 308 11.78 16.58 -19.29
N TYR A 309 11.71 17.01 -18.03
CA TYR A 309 12.19 16.29 -16.86
C TYR A 309 11.02 15.98 -15.94
N TYR A 310 10.81 14.69 -15.67
CA TYR A 310 9.76 14.17 -14.81
C TYR A 310 10.22 12.82 -14.24
N ALA A 311 10.37 12.72 -12.93
CA ALA A 311 11.07 11.61 -12.29
C ALA A 311 10.14 10.45 -11.86
N MET A 312 8.92 10.40 -12.40
CA MET A 312 7.95 9.34 -12.10
C MET A 312 8.53 7.94 -12.39
N GLU A 313 9.17 7.76 -13.55
CA GLU A 313 9.77 6.47 -13.90
C GLU A 313 10.93 6.09 -12.96
N ALA A 314 11.81 7.05 -12.64
CA ALA A 314 12.90 6.82 -11.70
C ALA A 314 12.39 6.45 -10.30
N LEU A 315 11.30 7.08 -9.84
CA LEU A 315 10.64 6.81 -8.57
C LEU A 315 10.14 5.36 -8.51
N PHE A 316 9.33 4.93 -9.47
CA PHE A 316 8.73 3.58 -9.46
C PHE A 316 9.71 2.46 -9.82
N ILE A 317 10.76 2.73 -10.60
CA ILE A 317 11.84 1.77 -10.84
C ILE A 317 12.63 1.51 -9.56
N ARG A 318 12.96 2.58 -8.81
CA ARG A 318 13.72 2.45 -7.56
C ARG A 318 12.84 1.90 -6.43
N HIS A 319 11.57 2.29 -6.39
CA HIS A 319 10.62 1.97 -5.33
C HIS A 319 9.28 1.51 -5.93
N SER A 320 9.24 0.27 -6.44
CA SER A 320 7.98 -0.33 -6.94
C SER A 320 6.95 -0.53 -5.82
N ASP A 321 7.40 -0.55 -4.56
CA ASP A 321 6.61 -0.65 -3.34
C ASP A 321 6.28 0.70 -2.70
N ILE A 322 6.55 1.84 -3.37
CA ILE A 322 6.38 3.18 -2.76
C ILE A 322 4.96 3.41 -2.22
N VAL A 323 3.93 2.95 -2.93
CA VAL A 323 2.54 3.09 -2.50
C VAL A 323 2.31 2.31 -1.21
N ARG A 324 2.84 1.08 -1.11
CA ARG A 324 2.77 0.27 0.12
C ARG A 324 3.45 0.98 1.29
N ARG A 325 4.64 1.52 1.07
CA ARG A 325 5.42 2.23 2.11
C ARG A 325 4.68 3.47 2.61
N ILE A 326 4.11 4.25 1.69
CA ILE A 326 3.31 5.40 2.04
C ILE A 326 2.05 4.98 2.82
N CYS A 327 1.31 3.94 2.39
CA CYS A 327 0.16 3.44 3.14
C CYS A 327 0.51 3.00 4.58
N GLN A 328 1.69 2.42 4.78
CA GLN A 328 2.13 1.91 6.09
C GLN A 328 2.68 2.99 7.02
N ASP A 329 3.55 3.85 6.50
CA ASP A 329 4.39 4.73 7.31
C ASP A 329 4.03 6.23 7.19
N GLY A 330 3.21 6.63 6.20
CA GLY A 330 2.84 8.03 5.99
C GLY A 330 1.66 8.25 5.02
N PRO A 331 0.44 7.77 5.33
CA PRO A 331 -0.69 7.76 4.39
C PRO A 331 -1.15 9.16 3.92
N GLU A 332 -0.84 10.21 4.69
CA GLU A 332 -1.07 11.61 4.32
C GLU A 332 -0.31 12.06 3.05
N LEU A 333 0.70 11.30 2.62
CA LEU A 333 1.44 11.57 1.38
C LEU A 333 0.76 11.00 0.12
N LEU A 334 -0.26 10.15 0.25
CA LEU A 334 -0.98 9.57 -0.90
C LEU A 334 -1.59 10.62 -1.83
N PRO A 335 -2.28 11.67 -1.32
CA PRO A 335 -2.77 12.75 -2.18
C PRO A 335 -1.63 13.43 -2.95
N THR A 336 -0.54 13.78 -2.26
CA THR A 336 0.64 14.42 -2.88
C THR A 336 1.26 13.57 -3.99
N LEU A 337 1.36 12.25 -3.76
CA LEU A 337 1.82 11.31 -4.77
C LEU A 337 0.89 11.29 -5.98
N PHE A 338 -0.42 11.07 -5.76
CA PHE A 338 -1.36 10.89 -6.86
C PHE A 338 -1.67 12.17 -7.62
N ASP A 339 -1.66 13.34 -6.98
CA ASP A 339 -1.78 14.64 -7.65
C ASP A 339 -0.60 14.88 -8.59
N GLY A 340 0.62 14.49 -8.18
CA GLY A 340 1.81 14.53 -9.03
C GLY A 340 1.77 13.61 -10.25
N LEU A 341 0.83 12.67 -10.31
CA LEU A 341 0.59 11.82 -11.48
C LEU A 341 -0.40 12.44 -12.48
N ILE A 342 -0.88 13.67 -12.23
CA ILE A 342 -1.89 14.31 -13.08
C ILE A 342 -1.37 15.65 -13.58
N TRP A 343 -1.33 15.80 -14.90
CA TRP A 343 -1.14 17.09 -15.54
C TRP A 343 -2.45 17.56 -16.19
N ARG A 344 -2.85 18.81 -15.94
CA ARG A 344 -4.05 19.42 -16.51
C ARG A 344 -3.69 20.63 -17.35
N SER A 345 -4.21 20.69 -18.58
CA SER A 345 -4.04 21.86 -19.44
C SER A 345 -4.78 23.07 -18.87
N ARG A 346 -4.11 24.22 -18.87
CA ARG A 346 -4.75 25.51 -18.60
C ARG A 346 -5.79 25.84 -19.67
N ASN A 347 -5.52 25.46 -20.91
CA ASN A 347 -6.38 25.75 -22.04
C ASN A 347 -7.63 24.88 -22.00
N SER A 348 -8.77 25.48 -22.35
CA SER A 348 -10.02 24.77 -22.55
C SER A 348 -10.56 25.03 -23.94
N GLN A 349 -11.07 24.00 -24.59
CA GLN A 349 -11.72 24.07 -25.89
C GLN A 349 -13.14 23.48 -25.72
N ASN A 350 -14.16 24.23 -26.10
CA ASN A 350 -15.57 23.81 -25.96
C ASN A 350 -15.98 23.38 -24.54
N GLY A 351 -15.44 24.04 -23.50
CA GLY A 351 -15.71 23.71 -22.09
C GLY A 351 -15.01 22.45 -21.58
N LEU A 352 -14.24 21.77 -22.42
CA LEU A 352 -13.40 20.62 -22.07
C LEU A 352 -11.92 21.03 -22.02
N ARG A 353 -11.13 20.30 -21.26
CA ARG A 353 -9.67 20.45 -21.19
C ARG A 353 -8.97 19.12 -21.32
N ARG A 354 -7.76 19.18 -21.86
CA ARG A 354 -6.85 18.04 -21.98
C ARG A 354 -6.20 17.75 -20.64
N VAL A 355 -6.17 16.49 -20.25
CA VAL A 355 -5.57 16.01 -19.00
C VAL A 355 -4.75 14.76 -19.29
N ASN A 356 -3.50 14.72 -18.79
CA ASN A 356 -2.60 13.59 -18.91
C ASN A 356 -2.48 12.91 -17.53
N TYR A 357 -2.84 11.64 -17.46
CA TYR A 357 -2.77 10.81 -16.26
C TYR A 357 -1.60 9.83 -16.36
N PHE A 358 -0.53 10.05 -15.61
CA PHE A 358 0.70 9.24 -15.59
C PHE A 358 0.55 8.01 -14.68
N ILE A 359 -0.41 7.14 -15.02
CA ILE A 359 -0.86 6.01 -14.20
C ILE A 359 -0.25 4.66 -14.61
N LYS A 360 0.81 4.63 -15.44
CA LYS A 360 1.45 3.39 -15.90
C LYS A 360 1.74 2.43 -14.74
N TYR A 361 2.41 2.91 -13.69
CA TYR A 361 2.78 2.09 -12.54
C TYR A 361 1.66 1.81 -11.53
N LEU A 362 0.46 2.38 -11.73
CA LEU A 362 -0.75 1.94 -11.02
C LEU A 362 -1.42 0.75 -11.72
N ILE A 363 -1.16 0.52 -13.00
CA ILE A 363 -1.79 -0.56 -13.78
C ILE A 363 -0.80 -1.70 -14.03
N VAL A 364 0.43 -1.35 -14.42
CA VAL A 364 1.48 -2.29 -14.85
C VAL A 364 2.72 -2.09 -13.98
N ASP A 365 3.28 -3.16 -13.44
CA ASP A 365 4.55 -3.09 -12.70
C ASP A 365 5.76 -2.93 -13.65
N THR A 366 6.97 -2.91 -13.08
CA THR A 366 8.22 -2.86 -13.87
C THR A 366 8.50 -4.14 -14.66
N SER A 367 7.83 -5.27 -14.34
CA SER A 367 7.96 -6.55 -15.04
C SER A 367 6.99 -6.71 -16.21
N GLY A 368 6.01 -5.82 -16.34
CA GLY A 368 4.92 -5.92 -17.33
C GLY A 368 3.68 -6.67 -16.81
N SER A 369 3.67 -7.09 -15.55
CA SER A 369 2.56 -7.75 -14.87
C SER A 369 1.60 -6.72 -14.24
N PHE A 370 0.50 -7.19 -13.64
CA PHE A 370 -0.43 -6.32 -12.93
C PHE A 370 0.25 -5.65 -11.71
N SER A 371 0.06 -4.35 -11.54
CA SER A 371 0.72 -3.60 -10.47
C SER A 371 0.16 -3.90 -9.08
N GLU A 372 1.04 -4.28 -8.16
CA GLU A 372 0.73 -4.39 -6.73
C GLU A 372 0.35 -3.03 -6.11
N SER A 373 0.72 -1.91 -6.73
CA SER A 373 0.34 -0.57 -6.24
C SER A 373 -1.17 -0.41 -6.16
N PHE A 374 -1.92 -0.92 -7.15
CA PHE A 374 -3.38 -0.86 -7.12
C PHE A 374 -3.96 -1.69 -5.97
N ARG A 375 -3.39 -2.87 -5.71
CA ARG A 375 -3.77 -3.71 -4.56
C ARG A 375 -3.57 -2.95 -3.26
N HIS A 376 -2.41 -2.34 -3.06
CA HIS A 376 -2.12 -1.57 -1.85
C HIS A 376 -3.07 -0.38 -1.64
N VAL A 377 -3.54 0.27 -2.72
CA VAL A 377 -4.58 1.32 -2.61
C VAL A 377 -5.91 0.76 -2.12
N VAL A 378 -6.32 -0.40 -2.62
CA VAL A 378 -7.58 -1.06 -2.19
C VAL A 378 -7.47 -1.56 -0.76
N ASP A 379 -6.35 -2.21 -0.41
CA ASP A 379 -6.09 -2.75 0.93
C ASP A 379 -5.97 -1.65 2.00
N ASN A 380 -5.63 -0.42 1.62
CA ASN A 380 -5.59 0.74 2.52
C ASN A 380 -7.00 1.15 3.03
N ASP A 381 -8.06 0.69 2.36
CA ASP A 381 -9.47 0.89 2.75
C ASP A 381 -9.87 2.36 3.03
N ASP A 382 -9.22 3.31 2.34
CA ASP A 382 -9.50 4.75 2.48
C ASP A 382 -10.48 5.22 1.37
N PRO A 383 -11.72 5.59 1.72
CA PRO A 383 -12.73 6.00 0.75
C PRO A 383 -12.39 7.32 0.03
N SER A 384 -11.62 8.20 0.67
CA SER A 384 -11.20 9.48 0.08
C SER A 384 -10.17 9.24 -1.03
N ILE A 385 -9.16 8.41 -0.75
CA ILE A 385 -8.13 8.04 -1.73
C ILE A 385 -8.71 7.21 -2.88
N ALA A 386 -9.67 6.32 -2.60
CA ALA A 386 -10.38 5.57 -3.64
C ALA A 386 -11.14 6.47 -4.64
N CYS A 387 -11.51 7.68 -4.21
CA CYS A 387 -12.13 8.69 -5.06
C CYS A 387 -11.12 9.61 -5.77
N HIS A 388 -9.82 9.46 -5.52
CA HIS A 388 -8.80 10.28 -6.16
C HIS A 388 -8.81 10.07 -7.69
N PRO A 389 -8.76 11.12 -8.54
CA PRO A 389 -8.95 10.99 -9.98
C PRO A 389 -8.00 9.98 -10.68
N ALA A 390 -6.73 9.92 -10.26
CA ALA A 390 -5.77 8.94 -10.78
C ALA A 390 -6.15 7.48 -10.47
N VAL A 391 -6.62 7.22 -9.25
CA VAL A 391 -7.07 5.89 -8.81
C VAL A 391 -8.37 5.52 -9.52
N VAL A 392 -9.31 6.48 -9.61
CA VAL A 392 -10.57 6.34 -10.33
C VAL A 392 -10.35 5.95 -11.79
N LEU A 393 -9.51 6.69 -12.51
CA LEU A 393 -9.23 6.40 -13.91
C LEU A 393 -8.58 5.03 -14.08
N SER A 394 -7.63 4.69 -13.21
CA SER A 394 -6.97 3.38 -13.22
C SER A 394 -8.00 2.24 -13.04
N ALA A 395 -8.83 2.33 -12.00
CA ALA A 395 -9.89 1.36 -11.73
C ALA A 395 -10.90 1.25 -12.87
N ASP A 396 -11.36 2.37 -13.43
CA ASP A 396 -12.38 2.38 -14.48
C ASP A 396 -11.85 1.83 -15.81
N ILE A 397 -10.58 2.04 -16.14
CA ILE A 397 -9.94 1.44 -17.32
C ILE A 397 -9.80 -0.07 -17.17
N ILE A 398 -9.33 -0.55 -16.01
CA ILE A 398 -9.21 -1.99 -15.74
C ILE A 398 -10.60 -2.64 -15.73
N TRP A 399 -11.59 -1.99 -15.10
CA TRP A 399 -12.97 -2.47 -15.06
C TRP A 399 -13.58 -2.59 -16.45
N SER A 400 -13.59 -1.49 -17.22
CA SER A 400 -14.30 -1.43 -18.50
C SER A 400 -13.69 -2.33 -19.57
N ARG A 401 -12.37 -2.48 -19.60
CA ARG A 401 -11.68 -3.23 -20.67
C ARG A 401 -11.33 -4.67 -20.30
N LEU A 402 -11.28 -4.99 -19.00
CA LEU A 402 -10.79 -6.29 -18.54
C LEU A 402 -11.77 -7.00 -17.60
N ALA A 403 -11.98 -6.45 -16.40
CA ALA A 403 -12.64 -7.16 -15.31
C ALA A 403 -14.15 -7.32 -15.50
N SER A 404 -14.85 -6.32 -16.02
CA SER A 404 -16.32 -6.31 -16.12
C SER A 404 -16.90 -7.49 -16.91
N PHE A 405 -16.26 -7.86 -18.02
CA PHE A 405 -16.70 -9.00 -18.83
C PHE A 405 -16.44 -10.35 -18.13
N THR A 406 -15.29 -10.50 -17.47
CA THR A 406 -14.97 -11.71 -16.69
C THR A 406 -15.95 -11.86 -15.52
N PHE A 407 -16.24 -10.76 -14.82
CA PHE A 407 -17.24 -10.71 -13.77
C PHE A 407 -18.64 -11.08 -14.29
N LEU A 408 -19.08 -10.50 -15.42
CA LEU A 408 -20.39 -10.81 -16.00
C LEU A 408 -20.51 -12.29 -16.39
N LEU A 409 -19.46 -12.87 -16.98
CA LEU A 409 -19.42 -14.29 -17.30
C LEU A 409 -19.54 -15.15 -16.04
N GLY A 410 -18.86 -14.77 -14.95
CA GLY A 410 -18.98 -15.43 -13.65
C GLY A 410 -20.40 -15.37 -13.08
N LYS A 411 -21.16 -14.30 -13.35
CA LYS A 411 -22.54 -14.13 -12.90
C LYS A 411 -23.60 -14.66 -13.87
N LEU A 412 -23.24 -14.99 -15.11
CA LEU A 412 -24.18 -15.48 -16.13
C LEU A 412 -24.90 -16.75 -15.70
N TRP A 413 -24.19 -17.66 -15.03
CA TRP A 413 -24.78 -18.89 -14.51
C TRP A 413 -25.81 -18.63 -13.41
N PHE A 414 -25.54 -17.67 -12.51
CA PHE A 414 -26.51 -17.23 -11.51
C PHE A 414 -27.75 -16.62 -12.16
N LEU A 415 -27.57 -15.75 -13.17
CA LEU A 415 -28.67 -15.16 -13.93
C LEU A 415 -29.53 -16.22 -14.63
N LEU A 416 -28.90 -17.23 -15.22
CA LEU A 416 -29.61 -18.36 -15.84
C LEU A 416 -30.45 -19.12 -14.80
N ASN A 417 -29.88 -19.44 -13.64
CA ASN A 417 -30.62 -20.09 -12.55
C ASN A 417 -31.81 -19.26 -12.09
N LEU A 418 -31.65 -17.94 -11.92
CA LEU A 418 -32.75 -17.05 -11.55
C LEU A 418 -33.86 -17.05 -12.60
N VAL A 419 -33.54 -16.93 -13.89
CA VAL A 419 -34.54 -16.93 -14.96
C VAL A 419 -35.31 -18.25 -14.98
N ILE A 420 -34.60 -19.38 -14.91
CA ILE A 420 -35.23 -20.71 -14.85
C ILE A 420 -36.11 -20.82 -13.59
N PHE A 421 -35.63 -20.31 -12.45
CA PHE A 421 -36.38 -20.31 -11.20
C PHE A 421 -37.69 -19.53 -11.31
N VAL A 422 -37.66 -18.29 -11.80
CA VAL A 422 -38.85 -17.44 -11.95
C VAL A 422 -39.83 -18.03 -12.97
N VAL A 423 -39.34 -18.50 -14.12
CA VAL A 423 -40.20 -19.12 -15.14
C VAL A 423 -40.87 -20.38 -14.58
N THR A 424 -40.13 -21.20 -13.83
CA THR A 424 -40.66 -22.46 -13.27
C THR A 424 -41.63 -22.22 -12.11
N GLN A 425 -41.32 -21.30 -11.19
CA GLN A 425 -42.07 -21.13 -9.94
C GLN A 425 -43.21 -20.11 -10.02
N ALA A 426 -43.14 -19.11 -10.92
CA ALA A 426 -44.15 -18.07 -11.04
C ALA A 426 -44.97 -18.16 -12.33
N VAL A 427 -44.33 -18.40 -13.48
CA VAL A 427 -45.02 -18.33 -14.79
C VAL A 427 -45.70 -19.65 -15.13
N LEU A 428 -44.96 -20.76 -15.08
CA LEU A 428 -45.48 -22.07 -15.48
C LEU A 428 -46.40 -22.69 -14.42
N SER A 429 -46.24 -22.30 -13.15
CA SER A 429 -47.13 -22.72 -12.05
C SER A 429 -48.52 -22.11 -12.18
N ASP A 430 -48.63 -20.85 -12.62
CA ASP A 430 -49.90 -20.18 -12.91
C ASP A 430 -50.57 -20.76 -14.17
N TYR A 431 -49.78 -21.02 -15.22
CA TYR A 431 -50.26 -21.64 -16.46
C TYR A 431 -50.74 -23.09 -16.28
N ARG A 432 -50.32 -23.76 -15.19
CA ARG A 432 -50.75 -25.11 -14.83
C ARG A 432 -52.27 -25.20 -14.61
N GLY A 433 -52.93 -24.09 -14.25
CA GLY A 433 -54.39 -24.02 -14.16
C GLY A 433 -55.13 -24.38 -15.46
N ASN A 434 -54.45 -24.31 -16.63
CA ASN A 434 -55.04 -24.55 -17.95
C ASN A 434 -54.74 -25.94 -18.57
N GLN A 435 -54.46 -26.97 -17.77
CA GLN A 435 -54.46 -28.41 -18.16
C GLN A 435 -53.60 -28.86 -19.37
N SER A 436 -52.54 -28.14 -19.78
CA SER A 436 -51.63 -28.67 -20.82
C SER A 436 -50.56 -29.59 -20.20
N SER A 437 -50.47 -30.84 -20.64
CA SER A 437 -49.47 -31.83 -20.19
C SER A 437 -48.02 -31.37 -20.42
N ALA A 438 -47.79 -30.55 -21.45
CA ALA A 438 -46.50 -29.94 -21.76
C ALA A 438 -46.03 -28.97 -20.65
N ALA A 439 -46.93 -28.19 -20.06
CA ALA A 439 -46.56 -27.24 -19.00
C ALA A 439 -46.09 -27.98 -17.73
N SER A 440 -46.76 -29.07 -17.35
CA SER A 440 -46.36 -29.90 -16.20
C SER A 440 -44.99 -30.55 -16.39
N LEU A 441 -44.69 -31.04 -17.61
CA LEU A 441 -43.36 -31.57 -17.93
C LEU A 441 -42.28 -30.49 -17.86
N CYS A 442 -42.54 -29.28 -18.38
CA CYS A 442 -41.62 -28.15 -18.28
C CYS A 442 -41.35 -27.73 -16.83
N VAL A 443 -42.37 -27.71 -15.96
CA VAL A 443 -42.21 -27.43 -14.53
C VAL A 443 -41.31 -28.48 -13.87
N PHE A 444 -41.54 -29.77 -14.15
CA PHE A 444 -40.72 -30.84 -13.61
C PHE A 444 -39.25 -30.70 -14.02
N ILE A 445 -38.98 -30.48 -15.32
CA ILE A 445 -37.63 -30.28 -15.84
C ILE A 445 -36.97 -29.05 -15.21
N GLY A 446 -37.70 -27.94 -15.10
CA GLY A 446 -37.22 -26.70 -14.47
C GLY A 446 -36.86 -26.89 -12.99
N ARG A 447 -37.70 -27.59 -12.22
CA ARG A 447 -37.43 -27.90 -10.81
C ARG A 447 -36.22 -28.83 -10.66
N LEU A 448 -36.13 -29.86 -11.50
CA LEU A 448 -34.98 -30.75 -11.53
C LEU A 448 -33.68 -29.99 -11.81
N PHE A 449 -33.71 -29.06 -12.76
CA PHE A 449 -32.59 -28.17 -13.06
C PHE A 449 -32.20 -27.33 -11.83
N ILE A 450 -33.17 -26.68 -11.18
CA ILE A 450 -32.94 -25.83 -10.00
C ILE A 450 -32.28 -26.63 -8.87
N TYR A 451 -32.75 -27.85 -8.59
CA TYR A 451 -32.22 -28.65 -7.48
C TYR A 451 -30.86 -29.30 -7.79
N ILE A 452 -30.69 -29.87 -8.99
CA ILE A 452 -29.43 -30.54 -9.33
C ILE A 452 -28.33 -29.51 -9.60
N LEU A 453 -28.62 -28.50 -10.40
CA LEU A 453 -27.61 -27.57 -10.91
C LEU A 453 -27.51 -26.31 -10.06
N GLY A 454 -28.64 -25.71 -9.68
CA GLY A 454 -28.66 -24.52 -8.82
C GLY A 454 -28.26 -24.83 -7.38
N LEU A 455 -29.06 -25.62 -6.67
CA LEU A 455 -28.80 -26.02 -5.28
C LEU A 455 -27.51 -26.84 -5.17
N GLY A 456 -27.26 -27.78 -6.09
CA GLY A 456 -26.01 -28.57 -6.08
C GLY A 456 -24.75 -27.71 -6.12
N GLN A 457 -24.71 -26.68 -6.97
CA GLN A 457 -23.58 -25.74 -7.01
C GLN A 457 -23.43 -24.95 -5.71
N LEU A 458 -24.53 -24.42 -5.16
CA LEU A 458 -24.52 -23.65 -3.91
C LEU A 458 -24.04 -24.50 -2.72
N LEU A 459 -24.47 -25.76 -2.66
CA LEU A 459 -24.02 -26.71 -1.65
C LEU A 459 -22.52 -26.96 -1.76
N ILE A 460 -22.01 -27.24 -2.96
CA ILE A 460 -20.57 -27.47 -3.17
C ILE A 460 -19.77 -26.23 -2.76
N HIS A 461 -20.20 -25.05 -3.18
CA HIS A 461 -19.54 -23.78 -2.87
C HIS A 461 -19.46 -23.53 -1.36
N HIS A 462 -20.60 -23.61 -0.65
CA HIS A 462 -20.63 -23.36 0.79
C HIS A 462 -19.95 -24.47 1.60
N LEU A 463 -20.08 -25.76 1.22
CA LEU A 463 -19.35 -26.85 1.88
C LEU A 463 -17.84 -26.69 1.74
N TYR A 464 -17.36 -26.30 0.55
CA TYR A 464 -15.95 -26.03 0.32
C TYR A 464 -15.44 -24.86 1.19
N ASN A 465 -16.14 -23.73 1.19
CA ASN A 465 -15.74 -22.54 1.95
C ASN A 465 -15.81 -22.76 3.47
N ILE A 466 -16.86 -23.42 3.98
CA ILE A 466 -16.95 -23.80 5.39
C ILE A 466 -15.78 -24.71 5.77
N SER A 467 -15.51 -25.76 4.98
CA SER A 467 -14.37 -26.65 5.23
C SER A 467 -13.04 -25.90 5.21
N LYS A 468 -12.86 -24.94 4.30
CA LYS A 468 -11.64 -24.11 4.21
C LYS A 468 -11.48 -23.23 5.45
N SER A 469 -12.53 -22.51 5.86
CA SER A 469 -12.51 -21.64 7.05
C SER A 469 -12.31 -22.43 8.35
N CYS A 470 -12.94 -23.60 8.50
CA CYS A 470 -12.73 -24.48 9.65
C CYS A 470 -11.29 -24.99 9.73
N ARG A 471 -10.68 -25.36 8.59
CA ARG A 471 -9.26 -25.78 8.54
C ARG A 471 -8.31 -24.62 8.89
N ALA A 472 -8.62 -23.42 8.43
CA ALA A 472 -7.84 -22.21 8.70
C ALA A 472 -8.08 -21.61 10.10
N ARG A 473 -9.06 -22.14 10.87
CA ARG A 473 -9.54 -21.58 12.15
C ARG A 473 -10.02 -20.12 12.03
N ASP A 474 -10.52 -19.74 10.85
CA ASP A 474 -11.04 -18.41 10.57
C ASP A 474 -12.55 -18.37 10.84
N VAL A 475 -12.91 -18.34 12.13
CA VAL A 475 -14.28 -18.31 12.64
C VAL A 475 -14.46 -17.13 13.61
N LYS A 476 -15.55 -16.38 13.46
CA LYS A 476 -15.96 -15.34 14.41
C LYS A 476 -17.17 -15.81 15.21
N PHE A 477 -17.22 -15.39 16.47
CA PHE A 477 -18.32 -15.73 17.37
C PHE A 477 -19.36 -14.60 17.35
N ILE A 478 -20.56 -14.90 16.85
CA ILE A 478 -21.73 -14.02 16.98
C ILE A 478 -22.67 -14.69 18.00
N LYS A 479 -22.86 -14.06 19.16
CA LYS A 479 -23.74 -14.56 20.24
C LYS A 479 -23.56 -16.07 20.53
N CYS A 480 -22.31 -16.51 20.68
CA CYS A 480 -21.89 -17.89 21.00
C CYS A 480 -21.96 -18.93 19.87
N ILE A 481 -22.37 -18.56 18.66
CA ILE A 481 -22.34 -19.47 17.49
C ILE A 481 -21.06 -19.20 16.68
N PRO A 482 -20.20 -20.22 16.43
CA PRO A 482 -19.03 -20.08 15.57
C PRO A 482 -19.50 -19.99 14.11
N LEU A 483 -19.34 -18.82 13.51
CA LEU A 483 -19.64 -18.59 12.10
C LEU A 483 -18.33 -18.39 11.32
N PRO A 484 -18.15 -19.08 10.18
CA PRO A 484 -17.07 -18.80 9.24
C PRO A 484 -17.04 -17.31 8.89
N SER A 485 -15.84 -16.71 8.90
CA SER A 485 -15.69 -15.27 8.64
C SER A 485 -16.29 -14.82 7.30
N TYR A 486 -16.30 -15.70 6.28
CA TYR A 486 -16.84 -15.36 4.95
C TYR A 486 -18.36 -15.11 4.95
N LEU A 487 -19.13 -15.77 5.84
CA LEU A 487 -20.59 -15.60 5.94
C LEU A 487 -21.00 -14.26 6.58
N ILE A 488 -20.04 -13.45 7.01
CA ILE A 488 -20.30 -12.10 7.54
C ILE A 488 -20.53 -11.11 6.38
N HIS A 489 -19.99 -11.40 5.19
CA HIS A 489 -20.27 -10.60 4.01
C HIS A 489 -21.74 -10.75 3.61
N PHE A 490 -22.42 -9.62 3.36
CA PHE A 490 -23.86 -9.58 3.14
C PHE A 490 -24.31 -10.48 1.98
N SER A 491 -23.59 -10.49 0.87
CA SER A 491 -23.93 -11.33 -0.28
C SER A 491 -23.75 -12.83 0.00
N GLU A 492 -22.66 -13.22 0.67
CA GLU A 492 -22.40 -14.60 1.07
C GLU A 492 -23.45 -15.10 2.07
N ALA A 493 -23.88 -14.22 2.99
CA ALA A 493 -24.98 -14.51 3.90
C ALA A 493 -26.31 -14.73 3.16
N LEU A 494 -26.65 -13.87 2.19
CA LEU A 494 -27.83 -14.03 1.35
C LEU A 494 -27.78 -15.29 0.49
N SER A 495 -26.62 -15.63 -0.08
CA SER A 495 -26.39 -16.87 -0.82
C SER A 495 -26.57 -18.10 0.08
N GLY A 496 -26.05 -18.04 1.31
CA GLY A 496 -26.24 -19.10 2.31
C GLY A 496 -27.71 -19.28 2.69
N LEU A 497 -28.44 -18.17 2.92
CA LEU A 497 -29.89 -18.19 3.17
C LEU A 497 -30.66 -18.74 1.97
N LEU A 498 -30.26 -18.41 0.75
CA LEU A 498 -30.87 -18.94 -0.46
C LEU A 498 -30.66 -20.45 -0.56
N CYS A 499 -29.45 -20.93 -0.26
CA CYS A 499 -29.15 -22.36 -0.19
C CYS A 499 -30.08 -23.06 0.81
N LEU A 500 -30.24 -22.52 2.02
CA LEU A 500 -31.16 -23.06 3.03
C LEU A 500 -32.62 -23.05 2.57
N ALA A 501 -33.07 -21.97 1.92
CA ALA A 501 -34.43 -21.90 1.38
C ALA A 501 -34.67 -22.95 0.29
N LEU A 502 -33.70 -23.17 -0.61
CA LEU A 502 -33.77 -24.19 -1.66
C LEU A 502 -33.71 -25.62 -1.09
N VAL A 503 -32.96 -25.86 -0.02
CA VAL A 503 -33.00 -27.14 0.73
C VAL A 503 -34.40 -27.34 1.33
N GLY A 504 -34.98 -26.29 1.94
CA GLY A 504 -36.35 -26.33 2.46
C GLY A 504 -37.37 -26.66 1.37
N MET A 505 -37.26 -26.03 0.20
CA MET A 505 -38.10 -26.34 -0.97
C MET A 505 -37.92 -27.79 -1.43
N PHE A 506 -36.68 -28.28 -1.53
CA PHE A 506 -36.39 -29.64 -1.98
C PHE A 506 -36.95 -30.70 -1.03
N CYS A 507 -36.79 -30.52 0.29
CA CYS A 507 -37.33 -31.44 1.30
C CYS A 507 -38.87 -31.51 1.29
N GLN A 508 -39.53 -30.44 0.84
CA GLN A 508 -40.99 -30.31 0.78
C GLN A 508 -41.52 -30.41 -0.65
N GLU A 509 -40.73 -30.92 -1.59
CA GLU A 509 -41.07 -30.92 -3.01
C GLU A 509 -42.33 -31.78 -3.28
N PRO A 510 -43.44 -31.18 -3.75
CA PRO A 510 -44.69 -31.89 -3.98
C PRO A 510 -44.55 -33.11 -4.89
N ILE A 511 -43.70 -33.01 -5.92
CA ILE A 511 -43.51 -34.08 -6.90
C ILE A 511 -42.84 -35.31 -6.27
N LEU A 512 -41.88 -35.11 -5.36
CA LEU A 512 -41.17 -36.20 -4.67
C LEU A 512 -42.08 -36.94 -3.68
N HIS A 513 -42.97 -36.22 -3.00
CA HIS A 513 -43.93 -36.84 -2.07
C HIS A 513 -45.11 -37.53 -2.79
N CYS A 514 -45.42 -37.12 -4.02
CA CYS A 514 -46.42 -37.81 -4.86
C CYS A 514 -45.85 -39.02 -5.65
N LEU A 515 -44.53 -39.21 -5.65
CA LEU A 515 -43.86 -40.30 -6.38
C LEU A 515 -44.12 -41.64 -5.68
N GLY A 516 -45.05 -42.43 -6.22
CA GLY A 516 -45.32 -43.80 -5.76
C GLY A 516 -46.76 -44.08 -5.32
N ILE A 517 -47.64 -43.08 -5.32
CA ILE A 517 -49.06 -43.24 -5.03
C ILE A 517 -49.79 -43.79 -6.29
N PRO A 518 -50.68 -44.79 -6.16
CA PRO A 518 -51.39 -45.37 -7.29
C PRO A 518 -52.25 -44.32 -8.00
N ARG A 519 -52.08 -44.22 -9.34
CA ARG A 519 -52.72 -43.21 -10.20
C ARG A 519 -54.08 -43.68 -10.69
N ASP A 520 -54.97 -42.73 -10.96
CA ASP A 520 -56.22 -43.00 -11.65
C ASP A 520 -55.93 -43.33 -13.13
N PRO A 521 -56.41 -44.46 -13.69
CA PRO A 521 -56.05 -44.90 -15.05
C PRO A 521 -56.61 -44.01 -16.18
N GLU A 522 -57.49 -43.06 -15.87
CA GLU A 522 -58.11 -42.15 -16.86
C GLU A 522 -57.42 -40.78 -16.97
N ALA A 523 -56.45 -40.47 -16.10
CA ALA A 523 -55.76 -39.18 -16.11
C ALA A 523 -54.51 -39.20 -17.03
N PRO A 524 -54.23 -38.11 -17.78
CA PRO A 524 -53.02 -38.03 -18.59
C PRO A 524 -51.76 -38.10 -17.70
N ASP A 525 -50.86 -39.04 -18.02
CA ASP A 525 -49.69 -39.52 -17.24
C ASP A 525 -48.80 -38.46 -16.54
N PHE A 526 -48.88 -37.19 -16.94
CA PHE A 526 -48.09 -36.08 -16.42
C PHE A 526 -48.89 -34.94 -15.78
N ALA A 527 -50.22 -34.87 -15.97
CA ALA A 527 -51.04 -33.80 -15.41
C ALA A 527 -51.19 -33.93 -13.87
N GLU A 528 -51.15 -35.17 -13.36
CA GLU A 528 -51.26 -35.48 -11.93
C GLU A 528 -49.96 -35.33 -11.14
N LEU A 529 -48.84 -34.92 -11.75
CA LEU A 529 -47.56 -34.78 -11.06
C LEU A 529 -47.57 -33.61 -10.05
N GLY A 530 -48.22 -33.79 -8.89
CA GLY A 530 -48.25 -32.88 -7.75
C GLY A 530 -49.30 -31.76 -7.78
N ALA A 531 -50.51 -31.97 -8.33
CA ALA A 531 -51.62 -31.00 -8.22
C ALA A 531 -52.84 -31.54 -7.46
N ASN A 532 -53.11 -32.85 -7.53
CA ASN A 532 -54.31 -33.46 -6.97
C ASN A 532 -53.97 -34.60 -6.00
N CYS A 533 -52.90 -34.45 -5.23
CA CYS A 533 -52.53 -35.43 -4.20
C CYS A 533 -52.99 -34.94 -2.83
N PRO A 534 -54.00 -35.58 -2.20
CA PRO A 534 -54.55 -35.13 -0.92
C PRO A 534 -53.52 -35.19 0.23
N GLU A 535 -52.47 -36.02 0.10
CA GLU A 535 -51.38 -36.09 1.09
C GLU A 535 -50.46 -34.88 1.06
N VAL A 536 -50.45 -34.06 0.01
CA VAL A 536 -49.50 -32.94 -0.14
C VAL A 536 -50.11 -31.58 0.22
N ASP A 537 -51.43 -31.49 0.41
CA ASP A 537 -52.13 -30.22 0.69
C ASP A 537 -51.55 -29.46 1.90
N HIS A 538 -51.09 -30.18 2.92
CA HIS A 538 -50.47 -29.58 4.12
C HIS A 538 -49.05 -29.03 3.90
N LEU A 539 -48.33 -29.51 2.87
CA LEU A 539 -46.96 -29.10 2.54
C LEU A 539 -46.92 -27.91 1.58
N ILE A 540 -47.98 -27.68 0.80
CA ILE A 540 -48.04 -26.61 -0.21
C ILE A 540 -47.82 -25.22 0.42
N GLY A 541 -48.39 -24.98 1.61
CA GLY A 541 -48.27 -23.70 2.32
C GLY A 541 -46.83 -23.38 2.75
N SER A 542 -46.12 -24.37 3.31
CA SER A 542 -44.72 -24.19 3.72
C SER A 542 -43.78 -24.14 2.51
N TYR A 543 -44.01 -24.97 1.49
CA TYR A 543 -43.24 -24.92 0.23
C TYR A 543 -43.36 -23.54 -0.42
N SER A 544 -44.58 -22.98 -0.49
CA SER A 544 -44.83 -21.66 -1.07
C SER A 544 -44.11 -20.55 -0.30
N SER A 545 -44.01 -20.69 1.03
CA SER A 545 -43.28 -19.74 1.89
C SER A 545 -41.77 -19.79 1.61
N PHE A 546 -41.19 -20.99 1.47
CA PHE A 546 -39.78 -21.13 1.08
C PHE A 546 -39.52 -20.66 -0.36
N ALA A 547 -40.45 -20.91 -1.29
CA ALA A 547 -40.37 -20.42 -2.65
C ALA A 547 -40.41 -18.89 -2.72
N PHE A 548 -41.27 -18.25 -1.93
CA PHE A 548 -41.32 -16.80 -1.79
C PHE A 548 -40.00 -16.25 -1.23
N ALA A 549 -39.49 -16.85 -0.14
CA ALA A 549 -38.21 -16.46 0.45
C ALA A 549 -37.05 -16.61 -0.56
N ALA A 550 -36.98 -17.74 -1.26
CA ALA A 550 -35.97 -17.98 -2.30
C ALA A 550 -36.09 -16.96 -3.45
N THR A 551 -37.31 -16.63 -3.89
CA THR A 551 -37.54 -15.59 -4.90
C THR A 551 -36.97 -14.26 -4.43
N LEU A 552 -37.33 -13.82 -3.22
CA LEU A 552 -36.85 -12.56 -2.65
C LEU A 552 -35.31 -12.55 -2.55
N LEU A 553 -34.71 -13.64 -2.08
CA LEU A 553 -33.26 -13.76 -1.93
C LEU A 553 -32.53 -13.72 -3.28
N TYR A 554 -33.05 -14.39 -4.31
CA TYR A 554 -32.51 -14.29 -5.67
C TYR A 554 -32.51 -12.84 -6.18
N PHE A 555 -33.61 -12.10 -5.99
CA PHE A 555 -33.68 -10.69 -6.39
C PHE A 555 -32.77 -9.79 -5.55
N LEU A 556 -32.61 -10.05 -4.25
CA LEU A 556 -31.66 -9.33 -3.40
C LEU A 556 -30.21 -9.57 -3.83
N LEU A 557 -29.87 -10.79 -4.25
CA LEU A 557 -28.54 -11.11 -4.77
C LEU A 557 -28.23 -10.40 -6.10
N LEU A 558 -29.24 -9.97 -6.88
CA LEU A 558 -29.01 -9.10 -8.04
C LEU A 558 -28.43 -7.74 -7.66
N LEU A 559 -28.52 -7.32 -6.40
CA LEU A 559 -27.88 -6.09 -5.93
C LEU A 559 -26.35 -6.13 -6.10
N GLU A 560 -25.73 -7.31 -6.21
CA GLU A 560 -24.30 -7.41 -6.56
C GLU A 560 -24.00 -6.84 -7.96
N LEU A 561 -24.95 -6.90 -8.89
CA LEU A 561 -24.78 -6.34 -10.24
C LEU A 561 -24.77 -4.81 -10.23
N THR A 562 -25.11 -4.17 -9.11
CA THR A 562 -24.97 -2.72 -9.00
C THR A 562 -23.52 -2.26 -9.11
N VAL A 563 -22.53 -3.14 -8.93
CA VAL A 563 -21.11 -2.86 -9.15
C VAL A 563 -20.81 -2.31 -10.56
N PHE A 564 -21.64 -2.64 -11.58
CA PHE A 564 -21.48 -2.08 -12.94
C PHE A 564 -21.58 -0.55 -12.97
N SER A 565 -22.33 0.05 -12.04
CA SER A 565 -22.48 1.49 -11.88
C SER A 565 -22.07 1.92 -10.48
N THR A 566 -20.97 2.68 -10.36
CA THR A 566 -20.54 3.22 -9.05
C THR A 566 -21.65 4.00 -8.38
N LYS A 567 -22.41 4.81 -9.13
CA LYS A 567 -23.55 5.58 -8.61
C LYS A 567 -24.62 4.67 -7.99
N LEU A 568 -24.97 3.57 -8.66
CA LEU A 568 -25.98 2.64 -8.17
C LEU A 568 -25.47 1.85 -6.95
N SER A 569 -24.20 1.41 -6.99
CA SER A 569 -23.58 0.76 -5.85
C SER A 569 -23.49 1.68 -4.63
N THR A 570 -23.14 2.96 -4.82
CA THR A 570 -23.19 3.98 -3.76
C THR A 570 -24.58 4.09 -3.18
N PHE A 571 -25.61 4.18 -4.02
CA PHE A 571 -27.00 4.25 -3.57
C PHE A 571 -27.39 3.04 -2.71
N VAL A 572 -27.05 1.82 -3.14
CA VAL A 572 -27.33 0.60 -2.36
C VAL A 572 -26.61 0.61 -1.00
N LEU A 573 -25.35 1.03 -0.96
CA LEU A 573 -24.60 1.15 0.29
C LEU A 573 -25.21 2.19 1.23
N VAL A 574 -25.63 3.34 0.68
CA VAL A 574 -26.35 4.37 1.43
C VAL A 574 -27.65 3.81 2.00
N CYS A 575 -28.48 3.13 1.19
CA CYS A 575 -29.69 2.47 1.68
C CYS A 575 -29.41 1.46 2.80
N GLY A 576 -28.36 0.65 2.65
CA GLY A 576 -27.93 -0.32 3.66
C GLY A 576 -27.55 0.35 4.98
N ARG A 577 -26.84 1.48 4.92
CA ARG A 577 -26.45 2.25 6.12
C ARG A 577 -27.64 2.97 6.76
N MET A 578 -28.54 3.51 5.94
CA MET A 578 -29.75 4.20 6.42
C MET A 578 -30.75 3.25 7.09
N LEU A 579 -30.67 1.94 6.83
CA LEU A 579 -31.56 0.95 7.45
C LEU A 579 -31.45 0.95 8.98
N SER A 580 -30.29 1.28 9.56
CA SER A 580 -30.17 1.41 11.02
C SER A 580 -30.94 2.61 11.57
N GLU A 581 -30.95 3.73 10.85
CA GLU A 581 -31.73 4.93 11.22
C GLU A 581 -33.23 4.64 11.14
N VAL A 582 -33.67 3.97 10.07
CA VAL A 582 -35.05 3.49 9.92
C VAL A 582 -35.40 2.52 11.05
N GLY A 583 -34.50 1.61 11.43
CA GLY A 583 -34.71 0.68 12.53
C GLY A 583 -34.92 1.39 13.88
N GLN A 584 -34.12 2.41 14.19
CA GLN A 584 -34.31 3.23 15.40
C GLN A 584 -35.64 3.97 15.40
N PHE A 585 -36.02 4.53 14.24
CA PHE A 585 -37.32 5.16 14.07
C PHE A 585 -38.48 4.19 14.27
N LEU A 586 -38.43 3.02 13.63
CA LEU A 586 -39.47 1.99 13.76
C LEU A 586 -39.58 1.49 15.21
N PHE A 587 -38.46 1.43 15.94
CA PHE A 587 -38.46 1.10 17.36
C PHE A 587 -39.17 2.17 18.21
N ALA A 588 -38.87 3.45 18.00
CA ALA A 588 -39.57 4.54 18.67
C ALA A 588 -41.07 4.57 18.32
N LEU A 589 -41.39 4.36 17.04
CA LEU A 589 -42.76 4.32 16.54
C LEU A 589 -43.54 3.17 17.13
N PHE A 590 -42.93 1.99 17.27
CA PHE A 590 -43.55 0.84 17.92
C PHE A 590 -44.02 1.18 19.34
N PHE A 591 -43.21 1.89 20.14
CA PHE A 591 -43.64 2.33 21.47
C PHE A 591 -44.80 3.32 21.44
N VAL A 592 -44.80 4.26 20.49
CA VAL A 592 -45.90 5.21 20.34
C VAL A 592 -47.19 4.48 19.96
N VAL A 593 -47.14 3.57 18.98
CA VAL A 593 -48.28 2.75 18.58
C VAL A 593 -48.80 1.93 19.75
N VAL A 594 -47.92 1.23 20.48
CA VAL A 594 -48.31 0.45 21.66
C VAL A 594 -48.93 1.34 22.75
N ALA A 595 -48.32 2.48 23.06
CA ALA A 595 -48.81 3.39 24.10
C ALA A 595 -50.22 3.91 23.78
N PHE A 596 -50.46 4.37 22.55
CA PHE A 596 -51.78 4.82 22.11
C PHE A 596 -52.78 3.68 22.02
N SER A 597 -52.36 2.48 21.62
CA SER A 597 -53.22 1.29 21.58
C SER A 597 -53.68 0.88 22.98
N CYS A 598 -52.77 0.85 23.95
CA CYS A 598 -53.11 0.60 25.36
C CYS A 598 -54.03 1.70 25.92
N GLY A 599 -53.76 2.97 25.60
CA GLY A 599 -54.59 4.09 26.01
C GLY A 599 -56.02 4.01 25.45
N LEU A 600 -56.16 3.66 24.17
CA LEU A 600 -57.46 3.48 23.51
C LEU A 600 -58.21 2.26 24.03
N ALA A 601 -57.55 1.10 24.18
CA ALA A 601 -58.18 -0.10 24.73
C ALA A 601 -58.61 0.06 26.20
N SER A 602 -57.92 0.93 26.96
CA SER A 602 -58.32 1.28 28.33
C SER A 602 -59.41 2.34 28.40
N SER A 603 -59.64 3.06 27.30
CA SER A 603 -60.73 4.01 27.17
C SER A 603 -61.95 3.23 26.71
N ASP A 604 -63.07 3.33 27.41
CA ASP A 604 -64.33 2.66 27.07
C ASP A 604 -64.91 3.21 25.76
N VAL A 605 -64.29 2.84 24.64
CA VAL A 605 -64.59 3.25 23.27
C VAL A 605 -65.41 2.13 22.62
N GLY A 606 -66.58 2.45 22.08
CA GLY A 606 -67.52 1.48 21.50
C GLY A 606 -67.15 0.94 20.12
N ASN A 607 -65.98 1.31 19.57
CA ASN A 607 -65.53 0.90 18.25
C ASN A 607 -64.73 -0.41 18.33
N GLU A 608 -65.19 -1.45 17.64
CA GLU A 608 -64.55 -2.78 17.62
C GLU A 608 -63.07 -2.74 17.20
N GLN A 609 -62.69 -1.84 16.30
CA GLN A 609 -61.32 -1.72 15.80
C GLN A 609 -60.32 -1.18 16.85
N PHE A 610 -60.83 -0.59 17.94
CA PHE A 610 -60.03 0.00 19.02
C PHE A 610 -60.35 -0.58 20.40
N SER A 611 -61.24 -1.59 20.45
CA SER A 611 -61.69 -2.25 21.68
C SER A 611 -60.60 -3.08 22.37
N ASP A 612 -59.68 -3.65 21.58
CA ASP A 612 -58.56 -4.46 22.05
C ASP A 612 -57.21 -3.91 21.56
N ILE A 613 -56.13 -4.25 22.27
CA ILE A 613 -54.77 -3.74 21.99
C ILE A 613 -54.30 -4.13 20.58
N PHE A 614 -54.47 -5.39 20.16
CA PHE A 614 -53.94 -5.84 18.86
C PHE A 614 -54.68 -5.23 17.64
N PRO A 615 -56.03 -5.22 17.60
CA PRO A 615 -56.76 -4.47 16.58
C PRO A 615 -56.43 -2.98 16.59
N ALA A 616 -56.33 -2.34 17.77
CA ALA A 616 -55.96 -0.93 17.89
C ALA A 616 -54.56 -0.66 17.32
N MET A 617 -53.58 -1.51 17.62
CA MET A 617 -52.22 -1.41 17.07
C MET A 617 -52.21 -1.51 15.54
N LEU A 618 -52.98 -2.43 14.96
CA LEU A 618 -53.08 -2.62 13.52
C LEU A 618 -53.75 -1.41 12.85
N SER A 619 -54.86 -0.93 13.42
CA SER A 619 -55.59 0.24 12.94
C SER A 619 -54.74 1.52 13.02
N LEU A 620 -54.06 1.77 14.15
CA LEU A 620 -53.14 2.89 14.29
C LEU A 620 -51.93 2.81 13.35
N SER A 621 -51.42 1.60 13.08
CA SER A 621 -50.35 1.40 12.09
C SER A 621 -50.82 1.70 10.66
N ARG A 622 -52.06 1.32 10.31
CA ARG A 622 -52.67 1.68 9.01
C ARG A 622 -52.89 3.18 8.89
N ILE A 623 -53.34 3.84 9.95
CA ILE A 623 -53.51 5.31 10.00
C ILE A 623 -52.16 6.00 9.78
N MET A 624 -51.11 5.55 10.47
CA MET A 624 -49.77 6.10 10.32
C MET A 624 -49.20 5.95 8.91
N LEU A 625 -49.40 4.79 8.26
CA LEU A 625 -48.96 4.54 6.88
C LEU A 625 -49.87 5.19 5.81
N GLY A 626 -50.98 5.85 6.21
CA GLY A 626 -51.96 6.41 5.27
C GLY A 626 -52.76 5.35 4.52
N MET A 627 -52.82 4.11 5.03
CA MET A 627 -53.58 2.99 4.46
C MET A 627 -54.99 2.86 5.04
N PHE A 628 -55.38 3.73 5.98
CA PHE A 628 -56.70 3.75 6.58
C PHE A 628 -57.67 4.49 5.65
N SER A 629 -58.79 3.86 5.29
CA SER A 629 -59.69 4.42 4.29
C SER A 629 -60.45 5.65 4.81
N SER A 630 -60.86 6.52 3.89
CA SER A 630 -61.66 7.71 4.24
C SER A 630 -63.01 7.33 4.86
N GLU A 631 -63.59 6.20 4.47
CA GLU A 631 -64.85 5.68 5.02
C GLU A 631 -64.67 5.20 6.46
N GLU A 632 -63.60 4.45 6.75
CA GLU A 632 -63.26 4.03 8.11
C GLU A 632 -62.94 5.23 9.03
N MET A 633 -62.34 6.29 8.48
CA MET A 633 -62.05 7.52 9.23
C MET A 633 -63.33 8.32 9.54
N GLN A 634 -64.30 8.33 8.63
CA GLN A 634 -65.61 8.97 8.83
C GLN A 634 -66.49 8.17 9.80
N ALA A 635 -66.28 6.86 9.93
CA ALA A 635 -66.98 6.01 10.88
C ALA A 635 -66.52 6.20 12.36
N LEU A 636 -65.52 7.07 12.61
CA LEU A 636 -65.10 7.45 13.95
C LEU A 636 -66.03 8.54 14.50
N ASP A 637 -67.22 8.16 14.98
CA ASP A 637 -68.22 9.11 15.48
C ASP A 637 -67.98 9.56 16.95
N GLU A 638 -67.17 8.81 17.71
CA GLU A 638 -66.96 9.10 19.13
C GLU A 638 -65.95 10.23 19.37
N PRO A 639 -66.32 11.31 20.11
CA PRO A 639 -65.47 12.50 20.25
C PRO A 639 -64.14 12.22 20.96
N LYS A 640 -64.12 11.26 21.90
CA LYS A 640 -62.88 10.84 22.60
C LYS A 640 -61.93 10.10 21.65
N LEU A 641 -62.46 9.21 20.82
CA LEU A 641 -61.71 8.46 19.83
C LEU A 641 -61.13 9.38 18.75
N VAL A 642 -61.96 10.30 18.22
CA VAL A 642 -61.53 11.31 17.24
C VAL A 642 -60.40 12.17 17.81
N LEU A 643 -60.50 12.62 19.06
CA LEU A 643 -59.46 13.41 19.71
C LEU A 643 -58.15 12.61 19.87
N SER A 644 -58.22 11.38 20.38
CA SER A 644 -57.04 10.53 20.58
C SER A 644 -56.36 10.17 19.25
N VAL A 645 -57.13 9.83 18.21
CA VAL A 645 -56.61 9.57 16.86
C VAL A 645 -56.02 10.84 16.25
N SER A 646 -56.63 12.01 16.47
CA SER A 646 -56.09 13.30 15.99
C SER A 646 -54.74 13.61 16.63
N ILE A 647 -54.61 13.43 17.94
CA ILE A 647 -53.33 13.61 18.66
C ILE A 647 -52.29 12.61 18.14
N PHE A 648 -52.68 11.34 17.94
CA PHE A 648 -51.81 10.33 17.37
C PHE A 648 -51.27 10.76 15.99
N VAL A 649 -52.15 11.17 15.07
CA VAL A 649 -51.77 11.62 13.71
C VAL A 649 -50.83 12.83 13.76
N ILE A 650 -51.08 13.81 14.65
CA ILE A 650 -50.17 14.94 14.85
C ILE A 650 -48.79 14.45 15.30
N CYS A 651 -48.75 13.56 16.29
CA CYS A 651 -47.49 13.01 16.80
C CYS A 651 -46.75 12.17 15.77
N THR A 652 -47.41 11.23 15.09
CA THR A 652 -46.75 10.26 14.20
C THR A 652 -46.52 10.81 12.80
N THR A 653 -47.54 11.38 12.19
CA THR A 653 -47.50 11.75 10.77
C THR A 653 -46.95 13.16 10.57
N ILE A 654 -47.36 14.12 11.40
CA ILE A 654 -46.88 15.50 11.28
C ILE A 654 -45.50 15.67 11.91
N PHE A 655 -45.27 15.12 13.10
CA PHE A 655 -43.99 15.30 13.79
C PHE A 655 -42.97 14.21 13.45
N LEU A 656 -43.24 12.95 13.80
CA LEU A 656 -42.24 11.88 13.70
C LEU A 656 -41.84 11.55 12.25
N LEU A 657 -42.78 11.44 11.32
CA LEU A 657 -42.46 11.12 9.91
C LEU A 657 -41.68 12.25 9.23
N ASN A 658 -42.05 13.52 9.47
CA ASN A 658 -41.29 14.65 8.95
C ASN A 658 -39.89 14.75 9.57
N LEU A 659 -39.76 14.44 10.86
CA LEU A 659 -38.46 14.33 11.54
C LEU A 659 -37.60 13.23 10.89
N LEU A 660 -38.18 12.06 10.59
CA LEU A 660 -37.49 10.98 9.88
C LEU A 660 -37.00 11.45 8.51
N ILE A 661 -37.86 12.09 7.71
CA ILE A 661 -37.48 12.60 6.38
C ILE A 661 -36.31 13.58 6.49
N ALA A 662 -36.36 14.50 7.46
CA ALA A 662 -35.28 15.45 7.71
C ALA A 662 -33.98 14.74 8.13
N GLN A 663 -34.06 13.77 9.04
CA GLN A 663 -32.91 12.98 9.50
C GLN A 663 -32.30 12.17 8.35
N LEU A 664 -33.12 11.52 7.53
CA LEU A 664 -32.65 10.77 6.36
C LEU A 664 -31.96 11.70 5.34
N ASN A 665 -32.51 12.89 5.07
CA ASN A 665 -31.87 13.81 4.13
C ASN A 665 -30.51 14.32 4.63
N CYS A 666 -30.43 14.70 5.91
CA CYS A 666 -29.17 15.11 6.53
C CYS A 666 -28.14 13.97 6.54
N ALA A 667 -28.57 12.75 6.90
CA ALA A 667 -27.71 11.57 6.90
C ALA A 667 -27.22 11.24 5.48
N TYR A 668 -28.09 11.27 4.48
CA TYR A 668 -27.76 11.03 3.08
C TYR A 668 -26.64 11.96 2.60
N LEU A 669 -26.78 13.27 2.82
CA LEU A 669 -25.77 14.26 2.42
C LEU A 669 -24.45 14.06 3.16
N GLY A 670 -24.49 13.67 4.44
CA GLY A 670 -23.30 13.43 5.25
C GLY A 670 -22.49 12.21 4.83
N ILE A 671 -23.15 11.12 4.41
CA ILE A 671 -22.47 9.84 4.14
C ILE A 671 -22.23 9.55 2.66
N PHE A 672 -22.89 10.26 1.73
CA PHE A 672 -22.84 9.92 0.30
C PHE A 672 -21.42 9.90 -0.28
N LYS A 673 -20.57 10.86 0.11
CA LYS A 673 -19.19 10.96 -0.38
C LYS A 673 -18.35 9.75 0.06
N ASP A 674 -18.48 9.34 1.32
CA ASP A 674 -17.76 8.18 1.85
C ASP A 674 -18.27 6.88 1.22
N MET A 675 -19.59 6.75 1.05
CA MET A 675 -20.21 5.60 0.38
C MET A 675 -19.82 5.49 -1.10
N LEU A 676 -19.51 6.60 -1.77
CA LEU A 676 -18.91 6.58 -3.10
C LEU A 676 -17.50 5.98 -3.07
N GLY A 677 -16.70 6.34 -2.07
CA GLY A 677 -15.40 5.73 -1.82
C GLY A 677 -15.49 4.23 -1.57
N TYR A 678 -16.37 3.80 -0.66
CA TYR A 678 -16.59 2.37 -0.39
C TYR A 678 -17.12 1.60 -1.60
N ALA A 679 -18.01 2.19 -2.41
CA ALA A 679 -18.46 1.57 -3.66
C ALA A 679 -17.29 1.34 -4.64
N ARG A 680 -16.34 2.28 -4.70
CA ARG A 680 -15.12 2.16 -5.50
C ARG A 680 -14.15 1.14 -4.94
N LEU A 681 -13.96 1.09 -3.62
CA LEU A 681 -13.14 0.07 -2.95
C LEU A 681 -13.70 -1.33 -3.19
N ASN A 682 -15.01 -1.51 -3.05
CA ASN A 682 -15.68 -2.78 -3.35
C ASN A 682 -15.48 -3.19 -4.82
N ARG A 683 -15.63 -2.26 -5.77
CA ARG A 683 -15.29 -2.51 -7.17
C ARG A 683 -13.80 -2.85 -7.34
N GLY A 684 -12.91 -2.17 -6.62
CA GLY A 684 -11.47 -2.43 -6.61
C GLY A 684 -11.14 -3.85 -6.17
N SER A 685 -11.75 -4.33 -5.09
CA SER A 685 -11.63 -5.71 -4.63
C SER A 685 -12.11 -6.71 -5.69
N ILE A 686 -13.27 -6.46 -6.31
CA ILE A 686 -13.77 -7.31 -7.40
C ILE A 686 -12.82 -7.30 -8.61
N ILE A 687 -12.22 -6.15 -8.94
CA ILE A 687 -11.19 -6.07 -9.99
C ILE A 687 -10.01 -6.97 -9.63
N LEU A 688 -9.48 -6.88 -8.42
CA LEU A 688 -8.33 -7.67 -7.98
C LEU A 688 -8.60 -9.18 -8.07
N ASP A 689 -9.79 -9.61 -7.64
CA ASP A 689 -10.20 -11.02 -7.70
C ASP A 689 -10.30 -11.52 -9.15
N ASN A 690 -10.85 -10.70 -10.05
CA ASN A 690 -11.09 -11.11 -11.45
C ASN A 690 -9.84 -10.97 -12.35
N VAL A 691 -8.89 -10.11 -12.00
CA VAL A 691 -7.68 -9.91 -12.81
C VAL A 691 -6.75 -11.12 -12.73
N ILE A 692 -6.75 -11.86 -11.63
CA ILE A 692 -5.93 -13.08 -11.45
C ILE A 692 -6.31 -14.15 -12.48
N ASP A 693 -7.59 -14.23 -12.87
CA ASP A 693 -8.10 -15.18 -13.85
C ASP A 693 -7.85 -14.77 -15.32
N VAL A 694 -7.23 -13.61 -15.55
CA VAL A 694 -6.97 -13.10 -16.90
C VAL A 694 -5.75 -13.80 -17.50
N SER A 695 -5.95 -14.49 -18.64
CA SER A 695 -4.84 -15.06 -19.39
C SER A 695 -3.79 -14.02 -19.81
N ALA A 696 -2.50 -14.40 -19.80
CA ALA A 696 -1.39 -13.54 -20.19
C ALA A 696 -1.56 -12.92 -21.60
N LYS A 697 -2.15 -13.66 -22.55
CA LYS A 697 -2.43 -13.16 -23.91
C LYS A 697 -3.42 -11.99 -23.90
N ARG A 698 -4.48 -12.08 -23.07
CA ARG A 698 -5.48 -11.01 -22.93
C ARG A 698 -4.88 -9.82 -22.19
N TRP A 699 -4.07 -10.06 -21.16
CA TRP A 699 -3.32 -9.02 -20.44
C TRP A 699 -2.38 -8.26 -21.37
N ASN A 700 -1.52 -8.94 -22.13
CA ASN A 700 -0.57 -8.30 -23.05
C ASN A 700 -1.27 -7.50 -24.16
N ARG A 701 -2.43 -7.98 -24.65
CA ARG A 701 -3.24 -7.22 -25.61
C ARG A 701 -3.82 -5.96 -24.96
N PHE A 702 -4.28 -6.07 -23.71
CA PHE A 702 -4.80 -4.94 -22.95
C PHE A 702 -3.71 -3.89 -22.73
N THR A 703 -2.54 -4.27 -22.19
CA THR A 703 -1.43 -3.34 -21.94
C THR A 703 -0.94 -2.67 -23.23
N ALA A 704 -0.78 -3.43 -24.32
CA ALA A 704 -0.43 -2.87 -25.63
C ALA A 704 -1.49 -1.89 -26.16
N SER A 705 -2.79 -2.12 -25.87
CA SER A 705 -3.88 -1.22 -26.29
C SER A 705 -3.89 0.13 -25.56
N LEU A 706 -3.22 0.24 -24.41
CA LEU A 706 -3.15 1.48 -23.64
C LEU A 706 -2.09 2.45 -24.18
N ARG A 707 -1.13 1.95 -24.98
CA ARG A 707 -0.08 2.74 -25.63
C ARG A 707 0.68 3.65 -24.66
N MET A 708 0.93 3.16 -23.44
CA MET A 708 1.56 3.94 -22.37
C MET A 708 3.02 4.32 -22.67
N ASP A 709 3.66 3.70 -23.66
CA ASP A 709 5.02 4.05 -24.07
C ASP A 709 5.06 5.18 -25.12
N GLU A 710 3.91 5.56 -25.68
CA GLU A 710 3.80 6.71 -26.58
C GLU A 710 3.83 8.03 -25.78
N LYS A 711 4.51 9.04 -26.33
CA LYS A 711 4.58 10.36 -25.70
C LYS A 711 3.23 11.07 -25.80
N LEU A 712 2.78 11.65 -24.69
CA LEU A 712 1.53 12.42 -24.65
C LEU A 712 1.81 13.91 -24.91
N GLU A 713 1.00 14.54 -25.74
CA GLU A 713 1.10 15.98 -25.99
C GLU A 713 0.58 16.80 -24.81
N PHE A 714 1.24 17.92 -24.50
CA PHE A 714 0.71 18.93 -23.59
C PHE A 714 -0.18 19.93 -24.34
N ASN A 715 0.31 20.46 -25.46
CA ASN A 715 -0.43 21.34 -26.37
C ASN A 715 -0.16 20.91 -27.83
N GLU A 716 -0.86 21.52 -28.78
CA GLU A 716 -0.63 21.28 -30.21
C GLU A 716 0.83 21.58 -30.57
N GLY A 717 1.54 20.55 -31.07
CA GLY A 717 2.97 20.64 -31.41
C GLY A 717 3.94 20.50 -30.23
N ASP A 718 3.43 20.37 -28.99
CA ASP A 718 4.23 20.23 -27.78
C ASP A 718 4.20 18.79 -27.27
N ILE A 719 5.11 17.97 -27.79
CA ILE A 719 5.22 16.54 -27.48
C ILE A 719 5.84 16.37 -26.09
N GLY A 720 5.04 15.90 -25.14
CA GLY A 720 5.43 15.70 -23.76
C GLY A 720 6.03 14.33 -23.47
N LEU A 721 5.62 13.75 -22.35
CA LEU A 721 6.22 12.57 -21.73
C LEU A 721 5.36 11.32 -21.94
N PRO A 722 5.97 10.11 -21.98
CA PRO A 722 5.24 8.86 -21.98
C PRO A 722 4.80 8.46 -20.55
N GLY A 723 4.19 7.29 -20.40
CA GLY A 723 3.87 6.67 -19.12
C GLY A 723 2.45 6.98 -18.62
N GLY A 724 1.57 7.47 -19.49
CA GLY A 724 0.23 7.87 -19.10
C GLY A 724 -0.85 7.67 -20.16
N ILE A 725 -2.03 8.19 -19.85
CA ILE A 725 -3.21 8.20 -20.72
C ILE A 725 -3.77 9.63 -20.77
N GLN A 726 -4.10 10.10 -21.98
CA GLN A 726 -4.71 11.40 -22.18
C GLN A 726 -6.23 11.30 -22.27
N VAL A 727 -6.92 12.16 -21.55
CA VAL A 727 -8.39 12.25 -21.53
C VAL A 727 -8.85 13.72 -21.60
N SER A 728 -10.14 13.92 -21.91
CA SER A 728 -10.79 15.23 -21.86
C SER A 728 -11.68 15.34 -20.63
N GLU A 729 -11.50 16.40 -19.84
CA GLU A 729 -12.30 16.66 -18.64
C GLU A 729 -13.08 17.98 -18.75
N PRO A 730 -14.24 18.12 -18.11
CA PRO A 730 -14.90 19.41 -17.97
C PRO A 730 -13.99 20.43 -17.27
N ALA A 731 -13.81 21.60 -17.89
CA ALA A 731 -12.92 22.64 -17.34
C ALA A 731 -13.40 23.18 -15.97
N SER A 732 -14.70 23.05 -15.67
CA SER A 732 -15.30 23.45 -14.40
C SER A 732 -15.03 22.49 -13.24
N ALA A 733 -14.66 21.23 -13.50
CA ALA A 733 -14.50 20.22 -12.45
C ALA A 733 -13.28 20.50 -11.56
N HIS A 734 -12.18 20.97 -12.17
CA HIS A 734 -10.94 21.31 -11.49
C HIS A 734 -10.36 22.58 -12.11
N PRO A 735 -10.70 23.79 -11.62
CA PRO A 735 -10.23 25.03 -12.21
C PRO A 735 -8.71 25.13 -12.11
N VAL A 736 -8.05 25.43 -13.24
CA VAL A 736 -6.59 25.60 -13.32
C VAL A 736 -6.33 26.94 -13.99
N THR A 737 -5.66 27.83 -13.28
CA THR A 737 -5.37 29.20 -13.70
C THR A 737 -3.93 29.39 -14.16
N THR A 738 -3.01 28.52 -13.74
CA THR A 738 -1.58 28.57 -14.05
C THR A 738 -1.15 27.29 -14.77
N ASP A 739 -0.09 27.38 -15.59
CA ASP A 739 0.52 26.17 -16.15
C ASP A 739 1.25 25.42 -15.02
N SER A 740 1.06 24.11 -14.94
CA SER A 740 1.72 23.25 -13.96
C SER A 740 3.14 22.87 -14.39
N ILE A 741 3.47 23.04 -15.68
CA ILE A 741 4.83 22.82 -16.18
C ILE A 741 5.70 24.02 -15.86
N LYS A 742 6.80 23.79 -15.13
CA LYS A 742 7.82 24.83 -14.91
C LYS A 742 8.76 24.88 -16.11
N ARG A 743 8.59 25.89 -16.96
CA ARG A 743 9.40 26.10 -18.18
C ARG A 743 10.51 27.10 -17.91
N TYR A 744 11.74 26.73 -18.26
CA TYR A 744 12.92 27.57 -18.05
C TYR A 744 13.61 27.90 -19.38
N GLY A 745 13.96 29.17 -19.58
CA GLY A 745 14.86 29.59 -20.65
C GLY A 745 16.33 29.42 -20.27
N GLY A 746 17.22 29.48 -21.26
CA GLY A 746 18.68 29.49 -21.05
C GLY A 746 19.39 28.20 -21.51
N SER A 747 20.51 27.88 -20.87
CA SER A 747 21.30 26.66 -21.14
C SER A 747 20.43 25.41 -21.00
N THR A 748 20.56 24.46 -21.92
CA THR A 748 19.88 23.16 -21.93
C THR A 748 20.80 22.01 -21.48
N SER A 749 22.01 22.33 -21.02
CA SER A 749 22.95 21.31 -20.55
C SER A 749 22.40 20.59 -19.31
N PRO A 750 22.31 19.25 -19.32
CA PRO A 750 21.85 18.47 -18.16
C PRO A 750 22.74 18.65 -16.91
N ALA A 751 24.00 19.05 -17.11
CA ALA A 751 24.95 19.33 -16.04
C ALA A 751 24.73 20.70 -15.36
N SER A 752 23.93 21.58 -15.96
CA SER A 752 23.56 22.87 -15.36
C SER A 752 22.45 22.68 -14.33
N HIS A 753 22.35 23.57 -13.34
CA HIS A 753 21.21 23.65 -12.43
C HIS A 753 20.03 24.39 -13.08
N TRP A 754 18.85 24.33 -12.46
CA TRP A 754 17.73 25.19 -12.84
C TRP A 754 18.00 26.64 -12.42
N PRO A 755 17.71 27.65 -13.27
CA PRO A 755 17.89 29.04 -12.88
C PRO A 755 16.96 29.40 -11.72
N GLU A 756 17.45 30.16 -10.75
CA GLU A 756 16.65 30.67 -9.64
C GLU A 756 15.61 31.67 -10.15
N THR A 757 14.33 31.34 -10.00
CA THR A 757 13.22 32.22 -10.38
C THR A 757 12.82 33.10 -9.21
N SER A 758 12.84 34.43 -9.40
CA SER A 758 12.43 35.44 -8.40
C SER A 758 11.01 35.22 -7.84
N ASN A 759 10.12 34.60 -8.63
CA ASN A 759 8.76 34.26 -8.21
C ASN A 759 8.67 33.16 -7.14
N ASP A 760 9.63 32.23 -7.06
CA ASP A 760 9.58 31.16 -6.05
C ASP A 760 9.84 31.73 -4.63
N GLN A 761 10.65 32.79 -4.50
CA GLN A 761 10.88 33.49 -3.22
C GLN A 761 9.71 34.40 -2.82
N GLU A 762 9.13 35.18 -3.75
CA GLU A 762 8.03 36.11 -3.43
C GLU A 762 6.72 35.41 -3.06
N THR A 763 6.45 34.24 -3.63
CA THR A 763 5.23 33.48 -3.34
C THR A 763 5.33 32.82 -1.97
N GLU A 764 6.51 32.29 -1.62
CA GLU A 764 6.78 31.70 -0.29
C GLU A 764 6.71 32.76 0.82
N ASP A 765 7.31 33.94 0.62
CA ASP A 765 7.27 35.02 1.63
C ASP A 765 5.85 35.57 1.89
N LYS A 766 4.93 35.44 0.93
CA LYS A 766 3.51 35.83 1.09
C LYS A 766 2.71 34.77 1.84
N VAL A 767 2.98 33.48 1.60
CA VAL A 767 2.34 32.37 2.32
C VAL A 767 2.83 32.33 3.77
N ASP A 768 4.13 32.49 4.02
CA ASP A 768 4.74 32.57 5.36
C ASP A 768 4.14 33.73 6.19
N LYS A 769 3.80 34.85 5.53
CA LYS A 769 3.10 35.98 6.18
C LYS A 769 1.65 35.65 6.52
N LEU A 770 0.98 34.86 5.70
CA LEU A 770 -0.42 34.45 5.92
C LEU A 770 -0.54 33.39 7.01
N GLU A 771 0.34 32.38 7.03
CA GLU A 771 0.38 31.36 8.07
C GLU A 771 0.65 31.97 9.45
N LYS A 772 1.62 32.89 9.55
CA LYS A 772 1.87 33.65 10.79
C LYS A 772 0.70 34.51 11.26
N ILE A 773 -0.19 34.93 10.36
CA ILE A 773 -1.39 35.68 10.70
C ILE A 773 -2.51 34.74 11.17
N ILE A 774 -2.54 33.50 10.67
CA ILE A 774 -3.51 32.47 11.07
C ILE A 774 -3.13 31.88 12.43
N ASP A 775 -1.85 31.60 12.68
CA ASP A 775 -1.36 31.08 13.98
C ASP A 775 -1.39 32.13 15.10
N ALA A 776 -1.52 33.42 14.75
CA ALA A 776 -1.66 34.52 15.70
C ALA A 776 -3.13 34.84 16.05
N ARG A 777 -4.09 34.06 15.53
CA ARG A 777 -5.51 34.09 15.90
C ARG A 777 -5.88 32.82 16.64
#